data_AF-A0A7C8HF47-F1
#
_entry.id   AF-A0A7C8HF47-F1
#
_cell.length_a   1.000
_cell.length_b   1.000
_cell.length_c   1.000
_cell.angle_alpha   90.00
_cell.angle_beta   90.00
_cell.angle_gamma   90.00
#
_symmetry.space_group_name_H-M   'P 1'
#
loop_
_entity.id
_entity.type
_entity.pdbx_description
1 polymer ?
#
loop_
_entity_poly.entity_id
_entity_poly.type
_entity_poly.pdbx_seq_one_letter_code
_entity_poly.pdbx_strand_id
1 'polypeptide(L)'
;MKKVEFQPIGDYIPDSEGSRIRIIIKRDLKDALIKLDHFSHCVIFTKEKQGFNCYTAKIVNLIQKTGELLIESDNQLKGELVDIKPYFPCEEKVDHYNKEIVLREEDFESLSFKGESIGKYFNAHDGGIIQFQKSENLSAEAIERVVKYIKEGAFLRIIWWFDRFDDKRYRSCLLCNPPYDNAPKCGVFATRSPVRPNPLASTVVKVKSIDPYNKSIKVLGFDGFDHSMILQVIPYKETDICDIKVPEWVEHWTDCKVFYDINEIELCANGNSNAVYDRVTEYFEELESSEIGEETENLNEIVVEGASIHNLQNINVRIPKEKITVITGVSGSGKSSLAFDTIYHESQKQFLDLIASNTLTGTELKDSRVKKITGLQPSIAIEQKSLGANSRSTVATVTGIGEYLRLLFATIGERICPHCLKAVPENNVCNSCGTIYFKLTPAVFNYNNPDYMCPVCKGLGEELQVDVDLIVTNPELSILDGASPWWGNLRKHRQKPNANWMKGEVLALAEDMKENLEVPFKDLSEEFKKQIFYGSNGRLVTWNYVNPNGRSGTITRPVEGAVNILKRLLAENRTTGSIEHIKRYFINKKCSRCKGERLLEEGRLVKIGDIRYPEAVNMSITTLRNWCHFIYGNLNAIDREKCRDILRKIVTKLKKLEEVGLGYITLDRSIPSLSGGEAQRVKLANQLGSGLSNILYIMDEPSKGLHPKDFQFLIRAICDLKRLKNTVIVVEHRKEFIQMADHLIEIGPGAGNYGGQLLYSGKGEQQMFCDAKDYEYSVKRAVIEENEKIVLKGARTNNLKNIDVSIPLKKMVCVVGVSGSGKSSLVSKTLYPAIEKALGRSVEDVGEYDSISGLDGISNVYYVSQKPIGKNSRSTPGTYTGVFDLIRDYYANLSDAKKAKLTKECFSFNSQKGQCEVCKGAGEIAIPMHFMQDIYVPCQKCKGQRYQESVLKIKYKGYSIGDLLDLEIREVRDIFKNQSSIHRVLDMLCKVGLSYIKFGQSATTLSGGEAQRIKLAKALYDGKTEGAIYILDEPTTGLHDNDTDKLCYIIRELTSRGATVVVIEHNPRIIRQADYIIELGPEGGENGGFLLREGWL
;
A
#
# COMPACT_ATOMS: atom_id res chain seq x y z
N MET A 1 6.18 -48.59 -4.40
CA MET A 1 4.99 -49.38 -4.02
C MET A 1 4.87 -50.45 -5.10
N LYS A 2 5.37 -51.67 -4.85
CA LYS A 2 4.64 -52.80 -4.23
C LYS A 2 3.37 -53.13 -5.02
N LYS A 3 3.54 -53.97 -6.03
CA LYS A 3 2.55 -54.85 -6.69
C LYS A 3 1.10 -54.58 -6.26
N VAL A 4 0.31 -53.96 -7.13
CA VAL A 4 -1.12 -53.70 -6.87
C VAL A 4 -1.88 -55.01 -7.14
N GLU A 5 -2.34 -55.67 -6.08
CA GLU A 5 -3.16 -56.89 -6.19
C GLU A 5 -4.64 -56.53 -6.26
N PHE A 6 -5.33 -57.09 -7.25
CA PHE A 6 -6.75 -56.85 -7.52
C PHE A 6 -7.54 -58.06 -7.07
N GLN A 7 -8.65 -57.82 -6.38
CA GLN A 7 -9.55 -58.87 -5.92
C GLN A 7 -10.77 -58.97 -6.86
N PRO A 8 -11.11 -60.15 -7.40
CA PRO A 8 -12.33 -60.32 -8.18
C PRO A 8 -13.57 -60.03 -7.33
N ILE A 9 -14.49 -59.21 -7.85
CA ILE A 9 -15.68 -58.76 -7.10
C ILE A 9 -16.92 -59.64 -7.34
N GLY A 10 -16.90 -60.49 -8.36
CA GLY A 10 -17.98 -61.40 -8.72
C GLY A 10 -17.68 -62.19 -9.99
N ASP A 11 -18.63 -63.03 -10.38
CA ASP A 11 -18.59 -63.83 -11.60
C ASP A 11 -19.70 -63.35 -12.56
N TYR A 12 -19.53 -63.60 -13.86
CA TYR A 12 -20.54 -63.28 -14.86
C TYR A 12 -20.84 -64.48 -15.76
N ILE A 13 -22.12 -64.66 -16.10
CA ILE A 13 -22.63 -65.76 -16.91
C ILE A 13 -23.38 -65.15 -18.11
N PRO A 14 -22.91 -65.34 -19.35
CA PRO A 14 -23.65 -64.92 -20.53
C PRO A 14 -24.92 -65.78 -20.71
N ASP A 15 -26.01 -65.16 -21.14
CA ASP A 15 -27.27 -65.85 -21.46
C ASP A 15 -27.15 -66.62 -22.79
N SER A 16 -28.01 -67.63 -23.02
CA SER A 16 -27.95 -68.51 -24.19
C SER A 16 -28.11 -67.82 -25.55
N GLU A 17 -28.65 -66.59 -25.57
CA GLU A 17 -28.82 -65.73 -26.77
C GLU A 17 -27.69 -64.70 -26.96
N GLY A 18 -26.72 -64.62 -26.03
CA GLY A 18 -25.47 -63.86 -26.19
C GLY A 18 -25.51 -62.33 -26.00
N SER A 19 -26.69 -61.69 -25.96
CA SER A 19 -26.84 -60.23 -25.79
C SER A 19 -26.93 -59.77 -24.33
N ARG A 20 -27.35 -60.64 -23.42
CA ARG A 20 -27.51 -60.34 -21.99
C ARG A 20 -26.52 -61.12 -21.12
N ILE A 21 -26.01 -60.46 -20.09
CA ILE A 21 -25.01 -61.02 -19.18
C ILE A 21 -25.52 -60.86 -17.75
N ARG A 22 -25.51 -61.95 -16.99
CA ARG A 22 -25.85 -61.93 -15.57
C ARG A 22 -24.58 -61.86 -14.75
N ILE A 23 -24.41 -60.78 -13.99
CA ILE A 23 -23.31 -60.58 -13.04
C ILE A 23 -23.79 -60.94 -11.63
N ILE A 24 -23.04 -61.79 -10.95
CA ILE A 24 -23.28 -62.23 -9.58
C ILE A 24 -22.15 -61.71 -8.69
N ILE A 25 -22.45 -60.70 -7.88
CA ILE A 25 -21.48 -60.08 -6.95
C ILE A 25 -21.35 -60.92 -5.67
N LYS A 26 -20.13 -60.99 -5.12
CA LYS A 26 -19.85 -61.69 -3.85
C LYS A 26 -20.73 -61.15 -2.71
N ARG A 27 -21.08 -62.03 -1.76
CA ARG A 27 -22.12 -61.76 -0.75
C ARG A 27 -21.82 -60.59 0.19
N ASP A 28 -20.55 -60.38 0.51
CA ASP A 28 -20.01 -59.25 1.27
C ASP A 28 -19.93 -57.95 0.45
N LEU A 29 -19.98 -58.06 -0.89
CA LEU A 29 -19.86 -56.96 -1.83
C LEU A 29 -21.21 -56.40 -2.37
N LYS A 30 -22.35 -56.93 -1.92
CA LYS A 30 -23.71 -56.56 -2.41
C LYS A 30 -24.12 -55.09 -2.25
N ASP A 31 -23.74 -54.42 -1.16
CA ASP A 31 -24.16 -53.01 -0.93
C ASP A 31 -23.53 -52.02 -1.93
N ALA A 32 -22.49 -52.44 -2.67
CA ALA A 32 -21.89 -51.64 -3.74
C ALA A 32 -22.86 -51.36 -4.90
N LEU A 33 -23.91 -52.18 -5.04
CA LEU A 33 -24.92 -52.00 -6.09
C LEU A 33 -26.08 -51.07 -5.64
N ILE A 34 -26.09 -50.59 -4.40
CA ILE A 34 -27.17 -49.75 -3.87
C ILE A 34 -27.28 -48.47 -4.71
N LYS A 35 -28.48 -48.25 -5.29
CA LYS A 35 -28.84 -47.10 -6.13
C LYS A 35 -28.21 -47.10 -7.54
N LEU A 36 -27.55 -48.19 -7.96
CA LEU A 36 -27.08 -48.34 -9.34
C LEU A 36 -28.25 -48.41 -10.34
N ASP A 37 -29.42 -48.88 -9.90
CA ASP A 37 -30.68 -48.90 -10.65
C ASP A 37 -31.23 -47.51 -10.99
N HIS A 38 -30.71 -46.44 -10.39
CA HIS A 38 -31.04 -45.08 -10.78
C HIS A 38 -30.36 -44.66 -12.10
N PHE A 39 -29.41 -45.46 -12.62
CA PHE A 39 -28.73 -45.24 -13.89
C PHE A 39 -29.24 -46.19 -14.96
N SER A 40 -29.34 -45.73 -16.21
CA SER A 40 -29.65 -46.63 -17.31
C SER A 40 -28.44 -47.46 -17.77
N HIS A 41 -27.21 -47.03 -17.48
CA HIS A 41 -25.98 -47.69 -17.92
C HIS A 41 -24.90 -47.73 -16.82
N CYS A 42 -23.97 -48.66 -16.95
CA CYS A 42 -22.79 -48.82 -16.09
C CYS A 42 -21.53 -49.10 -16.91
N VAL A 43 -20.37 -48.80 -16.33
CA VAL A 43 -19.05 -49.15 -16.82
C VAL A 43 -18.51 -50.34 -16.03
N ILE A 44 -18.03 -51.35 -16.73
CA ILE A 44 -17.54 -52.60 -16.17
C ILE A 44 -16.06 -52.71 -16.45
N PHE A 45 -15.29 -52.91 -15.39
CA PHE A 45 -13.85 -53.12 -15.46
C PHE A 45 -13.54 -54.60 -15.28
N THR A 46 -12.81 -55.16 -16.23
CA THR A 46 -12.28 -56.52 -16.16
C THR A 46 -10.77 -56.49 -16.29
N LYS A 47 -10.10 -57.52 -15.76
CA LYS A 47 -8.65 -57.66 -15.79
C LYS A 47 -8.25 -58.92 -16.53
N GLU A 48 -7.35 -58.78 -17.49
CA GLU A 48 -6.70 -59.86 -18.22
C GLU A 48 -5.17 -59.84 -18.00
N LYS A 49 -4.48 -60.86 -18.52
CA LYS A 49 -3.00 -60.91 -18.50
C LYS A 49 -2.35 -59.71 -19.22
N GLN A 50 -3.07 -59.08 -20.16
CA GLN A 50 -2.57 -57.98 -20.97
C GLN A 50 -2.99 -56.58 -20.48
N GLY A 51 -3.78 -56.46 -19.41
CA GLY A 51 -4.24 -55.17 -18.87
C GLY A 51 -5.68 -55.17 -18.37
N PHE A 52 -6.29 -53.99 -18.29
CA PHE A 52 -7.68 -53.76 -17.97
C PHE A 52 -8.50 -53.50 -19.24
N ASN A 53 -9.71 -54.06 -19.29
CA ASN A 53 -10.73 -53.73 -20.27
C ASN A 53 -11.88 -52.99 -19.59
N CYS A 54 -12.48 -52.06 -20.34
CA CYS A 54 -13.55 -51.18 -19.89
C CYS A 54 -14.73 -51.35 -20.84
N TYR A 55 -15.86 -51.84 -20.35
CA TYR A 55 -17.05 -52.10 -21.14
C TYR A 55 -18.22 -51.26 -20.65
N THR A 56 -18.90 -50.58 -21.55
CA THR A 56 -20.15 -49.91 -21.23
C THR A 56 -21.31 -50.88 -21.47
N ALA A 57 -22.23 -50.96 -20.50
CA ALA A 57 -23.34 -51.90 -20.55
C ALA A 57 -24.62 -51.25 -20.00
N LYS A 58 -25.75 -51.55 -20.63
CA LYS A 58 -27.09 -51.11 -20.21
C LYS A 58 -27.55 -51.95 -19.03
N ILE A 59 -28.07 -51.30 -18.00
CA ILE A 59 -28.63 -51.98 -16.82
C ILE A 59 -30.06 -52.39 -17.16
N VAL A 60 -30.31 -53.71 -17.21
CA VAL A 60 -31.64 -54.26 -17.52
C VAL A 60 -32.42 -54.47 -16.22
N ASN A 61 -31.77 -55.06 -15.21
CA ASN A 61 -32.41 -55.33 -13.93
C ASN A 61 -31.35 -55.46 -12.82
N LEU A 62 -31.70 -55.05 -11.60
CA LEU A 62 -30.84 -55.16 -10.42
C LEU A 62 -31.64 -55.76 -9.26
N ILE A 63 -31.22 -56.92 -8.76
CA ILE A 63 -31.81 -57.57 -7.58
C ILE A 63 -30.87 -57.38 -6.39
N GLN A 64 -31.03 -56.25 -5.70
CA GLN A 64 -30.15 -55.85 -4.58
C GLN A 64 -30.07 -56.90 -3.45
N LYS A 65 -31.18 -57.63 -3.16
CA LYS A 65 -31.19 -58.67 -2.11
C LYS A 65 -30.24 -59.85 -2.43
N THR A 66 -30.15 -60.24 -3.69
CA THR A 66 -29.31 -61.37 -4.12
C THR A 66 -27.95 -60.94 -4.63
N GLY A 67 -27.73 -59.65 -4.92
CA GLY A 67 -26.47 -59.13 -5.48
C GLY A 67 -26.31 -59.43 -6.97
N GLU A 68 -27.43 -59.64 -7.66
CA GLU A 68 -27.46 -60.00 -9.07
C GLU A 68 -27.79 -58.77 -9.91
N LEU A 69 -26.96 -58.53 -10.93
CA LEU A 69 -27.10 -57.45 -11.90
C LEU A 69 -27.22 -58.07 -13.30
N LEU A 70 -28.32 -57.80 -13.99
CA LEU A 70 -28.54 -58.19 -15.38
C LEU A 70 -28.22 -56.99 -16.27
N ILE A 71 -27.30 -57.18 -17.20
CA ILE A 71 -26.87 -56.15 -18.15
C ILE A 71 -27.03 -56.62 -19.59
N GLU A 72 -27.07 -55.66 -20.50
CA GLU A 72 -26.98 -55.85 -21.95
C GLU A 72 -25.74 -55.09 -22.44
N SER A 73 -24.86 -55.76 -23.19
CA SER A 73 -23.62 -55.16 -23.69
C SER A 73 -23.34 -55.65 -25.10
N ASP A 74 -22.91 -54.75 -25.99
CA ASP A 74 -22.59 -55.07 -27.38
C ASP A 74 -21.34 -55.97 -27.51
N ASN A 75 -20.55 -56.09 -26.44
CA ASN A 75 -19.33 -56.88 -26.39
C ASN A 75 -19.40 -57.98 -25.32
N GLN A 76 -18.88 -59.17 -25.64
CA GLN A 76 -18.68 -60.20 -24.61
C GLN A 76 -17.59 -59.77 -23.62
N LEU A 77 -17.92 -59.78 -22.33
CA LEU A 77 -16.96 -59.52 -21.25
C LEU A 77 -15.89 -60.62 -21.23
N LYS A 78 -14.62 -60.24 -21.13
CA LYS A 78 -13.48 -61.16 -21.02
C LYS A 78 -12.57 -60.76 -19.84
N GLY A 79 -12.07 -61.75 -19.10
CA GLY A 79 -11.19 -61.55 -17.94
C GLY A 79 -11.91 -61.59 -16.59
N GLU A 80 -11.19 -61.28 -15.51
CA GLU A 80 -11.74 -61.27 -14.16
C GLU A 80 -12.47 -59.95 -13.88
N LEU A 81 -13.70 -60.00 -13.37
CA LEU A 81 -14.46 -58.80 -13.00
C LEU A 81 -13.85 -58.12 -11.76
N VAL A 82 -13.38 -56.87 -11.92
CA VAL A 82 -12.64 -56.15 -10.87
C VAL A 82 -13.34 -54.90 -10.34
N ASP A 83 -14.19 -54.24 -11.13
CA ASP A 83 -14.97 -53.08 -10.68
C ASP A 83 -16.23 -52.84 -11.55
N ILE A 84 -17.26 -52.21 -10.99
CA ILE A 84 -18.47 -51.76 -11.71
C ILE A 84 -18.82 -50.35 -11.24
N LYS A 85 -19.11 -49.45 -12.18
CA LYS A 85 -19.43 -48.06 -11.91
C LYS A 85 -20.68 -47.59 -12.64
N PRO A 86 -21.44 -46.62 -12.10
CA PRO A 86 -22.46 -45.93 -12.87
C PRO A 86 -21.83 -45.26 -14.10
N TYR A 87 -22.55 -45.19 -15.21
CA TYR A 87 -22.09 -44.48 -16.39
C TYR A 87 -22.55 -43.02 -16.36
N PHE A 88 -21.60 -42.10 -16.53
CA PHE A 88 -21.85 -40.67 -16.70
C PHE A 88 -21.44 -40.22 -18.11
N PRO A 89 -22.34 -39.63 -18.91
CA PRO A 89 -22.02 -39.17 -20.26
C PRO A 89 -20.75 -38.31 -20.34
N CYS A 90 -20.59 -37.35 -19.42
CA CYS A 90 -19.43 -36.47 -19.35
C CYS A 90 -18.09 -37.14 -19.00
N GLU A 91 -18.06 -38.40 -18.55
CA GLU A 91 -16.79 -39.08 -18.26
C GLU A 91 -16.13 -39.65 -19.52
N GLU A 92 -16.94 -39.94 -20.54
CA GLU A 92 -16.48 -40.60 -21.76
C GLU A 92 -16.72 -39.76 -23.01
N LYS A 93 -17.87 -39.08 -23.19
CA LYS A 93 -18.17 -38.37 -24.43
C LYS A 93 -17.34 -37.09 -24.59
N VAL A 94 -16.82 -36.87 -25.80
CA VAL A 94 -16.05 -35.67 -26.18
C VAL A 94 -16.83 -34.92 -27.27
N ASP A 95 -16.91 -33.59 -27.17
CA ASP A 95 -17.68 -32.77 -28.11
C ASP A 95 -17.19 -32.89 -29.57
N HIS A 96 -18.14 -32.94 -30.50
CA HIS A 96 -17.94 -33.23 -31.92
C HIS A 96 -17.14 -32.15 -32.68
N TYR A 97 -17.01 -30.93 -32.15
CA TYR A 97 -16.19 -29.86 -32.75
C TYR A 97 -14.67 -30.09 -32.66
N ASN A 98 -14.18 -31.04 -31.84
CA ASN A 98 -12.75 -31.38 -31.69
C ASN A 98 -12.31 -32.63 -32.50
N LYS A 99 -13.12 -33.09 -33.48
CA LYS A 99 -13.00 -34.44 -34.09
C LYS A 99 -11.86 -34.66 -35.12
N GLU A 100 -11.04 -33.68 -35.48
CA GLU A 100 -10.02 -33.87 -36.54
C GLU A 100 -8.81 -34.74 -36.15
N ILE A 101 -8.64 -35.10 -34.87
CA ILE A 101 -7.47 -35.87 -34.39
C ILE A 101 -7.90 -37.13 -33.65
N VAL A 102 -8.62 -38.02 -34.33
CA VAL A 102 -8.83 -39.39 -33.85
C VAL A 102 -7.71 -40.27 -34.42
N LEU A 103 -6.85 -40.77 -33.54
CA LEU A 103 -5.86 -41.80 -33.89
C LEU A 103 -6.62 -43.06 -34.35
N ARG A 104 -6.25 -43.65 -35.49
CA ARG A 104 -6.78 -44.96 -35.89
C ARG A 104 -6.22 -46.01 -34.93
N GLU A 105 -7.02 -47.02 -34.56
CA GLU A 105 -6.60 -48.13 -33.67
C GLU A 105 -5.28 -48.82 -34.11
N GLU A 106 -4.93 -48.69 -35.39
CA GLU A 106 -3.74 -49.29 -36.01
C GLU A 106 -2.41 -48.58 -35.65
N ASP A 107 -2.44 -47.37 -35.08
CA ASP A 107 -1.23 -46.53 -34.88
C ASP A 107 -0.63 -46.56 -33.46
N PHE A 108 -1.33 -47.14 -32.45
CA PHE A 108 -0.92 -47.08 -31.04
C PHE A 108 -1.20 -48.38 -30.28
N GLU A 109 -0.15 -48.98 -29.71
CA GLU A 109 -0.28 -50.14 -28.80
C GLU A 109 -0.49 -49.61 -27.37
N SER A 110 -1.57 -50.02 -26.69
CA SER A 110 -1.89 -49.55 -25.34
C SER A 110 -0.77 -49.82 -24.34
N LEU A 111 -0.45 -48.84 -23.50
CA LEU A 111 0.55 -49.03 -22.46
C LEU A 111 -0.13 -49.59 -21.23
N SER A 112 -0.12 -50.92 -21.13
CA SER A 112 -0.95 -51.68 -20.20
C SER A 112 -0.28 -52.02 -18.88
N PHE A 113 -1.11 -52.18 -17.85
CA PHE A 113 -0.70 -52.62 -16.52
C PHE A 113 -0.15 -54.06 -16.56
N LYS A 114 1.11 -54.26 -16.13
CA LYS A 114 1.76 -55.59 -15.99
C LYS A 114 2.21 -55.87 -14.55
N GLY A 115 1.36 -55.53 -13.58
CA GLY A 115 1.59 -55.80 -12.15
C GLY A 115 2.14 -54.63 -11.34
N GLU A 116 2.66 -53.59 -11.99
CA GLU A 116 3.15 -52.35 -11.36
C GLU A 116 2.62 -51.10 -12.09
N SER A 117 2.56 -49.96 -11.41
CA SER A 117 2.15 -48.69 -12.01
C SER A 117 3.10 -48.28 -13.14
N ILE A 118 2.55 -47.76 -14.23
CA ILE A 118 3.30 -47.35 -15.42
C ILE A 118 3.80 -45.90 -15.36
N GLY A 119 3.32 -45.11 -14.41
CA GLY A 119 3.70 -43.72 -14.24
C GLY A 119 2.99 -43.04 -13.08
N LYS A 120 3.25 -41.73 -12.93
CA LYS A 120 2.59 -40.87 -11.94
C LYS A 120 2.12 -39.58 -12.58
N TYR A 121 1.00 -39.09 -12.11
CA TYR A 121 0.50 -37.77 -12.43
C TYR A 121 1.14 -36.70 -11.54
N PHE A 122 1.42 -35.54 -12.11
CA PHE A 122 1.90 -34.34 -11.41
C PHE A 122 1.05 -33.15 -11.82
N ASN A 123 0.55 -32.39 -10.84
CA ASN A 123 -0.23 -31.20 -11.15
C ASN A 123 0.71 -30.03 -11.49
N ALA A 124 0.56 -29.44 -12.69
CA ALA A 124 1.37 -28.29 -13.13
C ALA A 124 0.46 -27.14 -13.60
N HIS A 125 0.97 -25.90 -13.49
CA HIS A 125 0.22 -24.66 -13.68
C HIS A 125 -0.40 -24.48 -15.07
N ASP A 126 0.05 -25.23 -16.07
CA ASP A 126 -0.29 -25.09 -17.48
C ASP A 126 -0.85 -26.39 -18.08
N GLY A 127 -1.35 -27.30 -17.24
CA GLY A 127 -1.85 -28.63 -17.59
C GLY A 127 -1.15 -29.73 -16.79
N GLY A 128 -1.82 -30.83 -16.50
CA GLY A 128 -1.25 -31.91 -15.71
C GLY A 128 -0.20 -32.71 -16.47
N ILE A 129 0.83 -33.21 -15.79
CA ILE A 129 1.92 -33.97 -16.41
C ILE A 129 1.81 -35.43 -15.98
N ILE A 130 1.63 -36.35 -16.93
CA ILE A 130 1.80 -37.78 -16.68
C ILE A 130 3.24 -38.16 -17.03
N GLN A 131 3.99 -38.53 -16.01
CA GLN A 131 5.37 -38.97 -16.09
C GLN A 131 5.43 -40.49 -16.07
N PHE A 132 5.87 -41.11 -17.17
CA PHE A 132 6.03 -42.56 -17.24
C PHE A 132 7.32 -43.01 -16.54
N GLN A 133 7.28 -44.20 -15.94
CA GLN A 133 8.40 -44.76 -15.17
C GLN A 133 8.70 -46.19 -15.62
N LYS A 134 9.99 -46.55 -15.69
CA LYS A 134 10.43 -47.92 -15.98
C LYS A 134 10.08 -48.83 -14.79
N SER A 135 9.59 -50.03 -15.07
CA SER A 135 9.34 -51.08 -14.09
C SER A 135 9.94 -52.41 -14.55
N GLU A 136 9.94 -53.45 -13.69
CA GLU A 136 10.49 -54.77 -14.06
C GLU A 136 9.84 -55.36 -15.32
N ASN A 137 8.56 -55.04 -15.55
CA ASN A 137 7.76 -55.57 -16.65
C ASN A 137 7.48 -54.54 -17.78
N LEU A 138 8.08 -53.34 -17.71
CA LEU A 138 7.92 -52.28 -18.71
C LEU A 138 9.28 -51.64 -19.05
N SER A 139 9.79 -51.93 -20.25
CA SER A 139 11.09 -51.41 -20.71
C SER A 139 11.02 -49.93 -21.08
N ALA A 140 12.17 -49.25 -20.97
CA ALA A 140 12.33 -47.86 -21.38
C ALA A 140 12.02 -47.64 -22.89
N GLU A 141 12.35 -48.63 -23.73
CA GLU A 141 12.09 -48.65 -25.17
C GLU A 141 10.59 -48.76 -25.48
N ALA A 142 9.84 -49.53 -24.68
CA ALA A 142 8.39 -49.65 -24.84
C ALA A 142 7.68 -48.32 -24.54
N ILE A 143 8.12 -47.59 -23.51
CA ILE A 143 7.60 -46.25 -23.16
C ILE A 143 7.91 -45.25 -24.27
N GLU A 144 9.16 -45.23 -24.75
CA GLU A 144 9.59 -44.32 -25.83
C GLU A 144 8.83 -44.57 -27.13
N ARG A 145 8.63 -45.84 -27.50
CA ARG A 145 7.83 -46.22 -28.67
C ARG A 145 6.43 -45.65 -28.54
N VAL A 146 5.74 -45.88 -27.43
CA VAL A 146 4.36 -45.43 -27.20
C VAL A 146 4.24 -43.91 -27.17
N VAL A 147 5.10 -43.20 -26.42
CA VAL A 147 5.09 -41.73 -26.32
C VAL A 147 5.33 -41.07 -27.69
N LYS A 148 6.11 -41.71 -28.58
CA LYS A 148 6.36 -41.23 -29.94
C LYS A 148 5.12 -41.30 -30.85
N TYR A 149 4.20 -42.23 -30.62
CA TYR A 149 2.99 -42.38 -31.45
C TYR A 149 1.79 -41.56 -30.95
N ILE A 150 1.82 -41.08 -29.70
CA ILE A 150 0.84 -40.11 -29.20
C ILE A 150 1.02 -38.81 -29.99
N LYS A 151 -0.08 -38.16 -30.36
CA LYS A 151 -0.07 -36.84 -31.01
C LYS A 151 -0.66 -35.78 -30.08
N GLU A 152 -0.19 -34.56 -30.24
CA GLU A 152 -0.81 -33.40 -29.61
C GLU A 152 -2.27 -33.25 -30.09
N GLY A 153 -3.18 -32.95 -29.18
CA GLY A 153 -4.62 -32.90 -29.42
C GLY A 153 -5.33 -34.26 -29.36
N ALA A 154 -4.62 -35.39 -29.29
CA ALA A 154 -5.24 -36.71 -29.19
C ALA A 154 -5.96 -36.92 -27.85
N PHE A 155 -7.03 -37.72 -27.86
CA PHE A 155 -7.75 -38.13 -26.67
C PHE A 155 -7.30 -39.51 -26.21
N LEU A 156 -7.00 -39.64 -24.92
CA LEU A 156 -6.55 -40.88 -24.30
C LEU A 156 -7.43 -41.22 -23.11
N ARG A 157 -7.71 -42.51 -22.91
CA ARG A 157 -8.32 -43.02 -21.68
C ARG A 157 -7.21 -43.45 -20.72
N ILE A 158 -7.21 -42.86 -19.54
CA ILE A 158 -6.24 -43.13 -18.48
C ILE A 158 -6.94 -43.90 -17.36
N ILE A 159 -6.45 -45.11 -17.09
CA ILE A 159 -6.82 -45.89 -15.92
C ILE A 159 -5.78 -45.62 -14.84
N TRP A 160 -6.22 -45.20 -13.66
CA TRP A 160 -5.36 -44.79 -12.57
C TRP A 160 -5.88 -45.29 -11.21
N TRP A 161 -4.97 -45.36 -10.25
CA TRP A 161 -5.24 -45.84 -8.90
C TRP A 161 -5.45 -44.68 -7.96
N PHE A 162 -6.50 -44.76 -7.14
CA PHE A 162 -6.81 -43.77 -6.13
C PHE A 162 -6.17 -44.14 -4.78
N ASP A 163 -4.93 -43.71 -4.59
CA ASP A 163 -4.06 -44.05 -3.45
C ASP A 163 -4.56 -43.52 -2.09
N ARG A 164 -5.27 -42.39 -2.07
CA ARG A 164 -5.81 -41.79 -0.84
C ARG A 164 -6.84 -42.66 -0.10
N PHE A 165 -7.36 -43.73 -0.73
CA PHE A 165 -8.28 -44.70 -0.12
C PHE A 165 -7.62 -46.01 0.34
N ASP A 166 -6.29 -46.09 0.35
CA ASP A 166 -5.57 -47.28 0.84
C ASP A 166 -5.58 -47.44 2.38
N ASP A 167 -6.06 -46.45 3.13
CA ASP A 167 -6.24 -46.54 4.59
C ASP A 167 -7.38 -47.52 4.95
N LYS A 168 -7.14 -48.38 5.95
CA LYS A 168 -8.12 -49.35 6.48
C LYS A 168 -9.47 -48.71 6.83
N ARG A 169 -9.48 -47.46 7.29
CA ARG A 169 -10.71 -46.72 7.65
C ARG A 169 -11.62 -46.48 6.45
N TYR A 170 -11.02 -46.25 5.29
CA TYR A 170 -11.78 -46.05 4.06
C TYR A 170 -12.18 -47.39 3.46
N ARG A 171 -11.31 -48.41 3.45
CA ARG A 171 -11.62 -49.75 2.93
C ARG A 171 -12.84 -50.44 3.57
N SER A 172 -13.23 -50.05 4.78
CA SER A 172 -14.42 -50.57 5.48
C SER A 172 -15.72 -49.79 5.22
N CYS A 173 -15.66 -48.65 4.52
CA CYS A 173 -16.80 -47.78 4.29
C CYS A 173 -17.55 -48.19 3.01
N LEU A 174 -18.84 -48.50 3.08
CA LEU A 174 -19.57 -49.13 1.98
C LEU A 174 -20.65 -48.22 1.37
N LEU A 175 -20.83 -47.03 1.95
CA LEU A 175 -21.80 -46.00 1.59
C LEU A 175 -21.17 -44.62 1.78
N CYS A 176 -21.42 -43.67 0.89
CA CYS A 176 -20.94 -42.30 1.01
C CYS A 176 -22.09 -41.29 1.06
N ASN A 177 -21.80 -40.11 1.61
CA ASN A 177 -22.69 -38.95 1.56
C ASN A 177 -22.26 -38.10 0.35
N PRO A 178 -23.06 -38.03 -0.73
CA PRO A 178 -22.73 -37.20 -1.88
C PRO A 178 -22.75 -35.70 -1.52
N PRO A 179 -21.95 -34.87 -2.21
CA PRO A 179 -21.83 -33.43 -1.94
C PRO A 179 -22.99 -32.58 -2.49
N TYR A 180 -24.03 -33.20 -3.06
CA TYR A 180 -25.17 -32.51 -3.69
C TYR A 180 -26.39 -32.55 -2.78
N ASP A 181 -27.03 -31.40 -2.57
CA ASP A 181 -28.30 -31.32 -1.84
C ASP A 181 -29.35 -32.19 -2.54
N ASN A 182 -30.06 -33.03 -1.78
CA ASN A 182 -31.04 -34.05 -2.22
C ASN A 182 -30.49 -35.37 -2.79
N ALA A 183 -29.17 -35.57 -2.86
CA ALA A 183 -28.63 -36.83 -3.35
C ALA A 183 -28.70 -37.95 -2.26
N PRO A 184 -29.19 -39.17 -2.59
CA PRO A 184 -29.34 -40.24 -1.62
C PRO A 184 -27.98 -40.79 -1.17
N LYS A 185 -27.90 -41.22 0.10
CA LYS A 185 -26.79 -42.07 0.57
C LYS A 185 -26.72 -43.30 -0.31
N CYS A 186 -25.69 -43.37 -1.13
CA CYS A 186 -25.49 -44.44 -2.08
C CYS A 186 -24.05 -44.94 -1.97
N GLY A 187 -23.79 -46.14 -2.46
CA GLY A 187 -22.43 -46.62 -2.66
C GLY A 187 -21.79 -46.01 -3.91
N VAL A 188 -22.38 -44.98 -4.53
CA VAL A 188 -22.20 -44.68 -5.96
C VAL A 188 -21.80 -43.22 -6.25
N PHE A 189 -21.80 -42.30 -5.27
CA PHE A 189 -21.37 -40.90 -5.51
C PHE A 189 -20.52 -40.28 -4.40
N ALA A 190 -19.22 -40.25 -4.66
CA ALA A 190 -18.32 -39.15 -4.37
C ALA A 190 -17.16 -39.32 -5.36
N THR A 191 -16.68 -38.23 -5.95
CA THR A 191 -15.57 -38.16 -6.90
C THR A 191 -14.58 -39.35 -6.83
N ARG A 192 -14.62 -40.21 -7.85
CA ARG A 192 -13.68 -41.29 -8.18
C ARG A 192 -13.35 -42.30 -7.06
N SER A 193 -14.14 -43.37 -7.09
CA SER A 193 -14.01 -44.64 -6.36
C SER A 193 -14.65 -44.65 -4.97
N PRO A 194 -15.94 -45.06 -4.90
CA PRO A 194 -16.59 -45.39 -3.65
C PRO A 194 -16.16 -46.82 -3.30
N VAL A 195 -15.13 -46.91 -2.47
CA VAL A 195 -14.70 -48.11 -1.73
C VAL A 195 -15.51 -49.39 -1.99
N ARG A 196 -14.90 -50.36 -2.69
CA ARG A 196 -14.72 -51.80 -2.37
C ARG A 196 -13.62 -52.36 -3.32
N PRO A 197 -13.00 -53.52 -3.03
CA PRO A 197 -11.56 -53.72 -2.76
C PRO A 197 -10.50 -53.10 -3.73
N ASN A 198 -10.89 -52.60 -4.89
CA ASN A 198 -10.01 -52.09 -5.94
C ASN A 198 -10.35 -50.61 -6.28
N PRO A 199 -9.66 -49.60 -5.71
CA PRO A 199 -9.91 -48.19 -6.01
C PRO A 199 -9.41 -47.74 -7.39
N LEU A 200 -9.99 -48.31 -8.44
CA LEU A 200 -9.74 -47.96 -9.84
C LEU A 200 -10.51 -46.70 -10.22
N ALA A 201 -9.94 -45.89 -11.08
CA ALA A 201 -10.63 -44.79 -11.75
C ALA A 201 -10.22 -44.75 -13.23
N SER A 202 -11.16 -44.31 -14.08
CA SER A 202 -10.96 -44.15 -15.51
C SER A 202 -11.33 -42.72 -15.88
N THR A 203 -10.52 -42.11 -16.74
CA THR A 203 -10.63 -40.70 -17.08
C THR A 203 -10.18 -40.50 -18.51
N VAL A 204 -11.01 -39.88 -19.34
CA VAL A 204 -10.58 -39.39 -20.66
C VAL A 204 -9.83 -38.07 -20.49
N VAL A 205 -8.68 -37.93 -21.15
CA VAL A 205 -7.84 -36.73 -21.15
C VAL A 205 -7.53 -36.28 -22.58
N LYS A 206 -7.27 -34.98 -22.76
CA LYS A 206 -6.77 -34.41 -24.02
C LYS A 206 -5.27 -34.18 -23.89
N VAL A 207 -4.47 -34.68 -24.83
CA VAL A 207 -3.02 -34.46 -24.85
C VAL A 207 -2.74 -33.04 -25.30
N LYS A 208 -2.08 -32.24 -24.47
CA LYS A 208 -1.71 -30.85 -24.74
C LYS A 208 -0.31 -30.71 -25.33
N SER A 209 0.64 -31.50 -24.87
CA SER A 209 1.99 -31.54 -25.44
C SER A 209 2.70 -32.81 -25.02
N ILE A 210 3.76 -33.15 -25.73
CA ILE A 210 4.50 -34.40 -25.52
C ILE A 210 5.96 -34.05 -25.31
N ASP A 211 6.57 -34.63 -24.28
CA ASP A 211 8.00 -34.54 -24.03
C ASP A 211 8.62 -35.94 -24.12
N PRO A 212 9.14 -36.33 -25.31
CA PRO A 212 9.76 -37.63 -25.51
C PRO A 212 11.04 -37.82 -24.70
N TYR A 213 11.80 -36.74 -24.42
CA TYR A 213 13.06 -36.81 -23.70
C TYR A 213 12.85 -37.14 -22.22
N ASN A 214 11.87 -36.46 -21.62
CA ASN A 214 11.50 -36.73 -20.23
C ASN A 214 10.50 -37.89 -20.10
N LYS A 215 10.04 -38.51 -21.20
CA LYS A 215 9.05 -39.61 -21.19
C LYS A 215 7.78 -39.21 -20.44
N SER A 216 7.28 -38.02 -20.76
CA SER A 216 6.08 -37.47 -20.14
C SER A 216 5.13 -36.91 -21.18
N ILE A 217 3.85 -36.98 -20.88
CA ILE A 217 2.80 -36.31 -21.66
C ILE A 217 2.12 -35.30 -20.77
N LYS A 218 1.83 -34.14 -21.35
CA LYS A 218 1.04 -33.11 -20.72
C LYS A 218 -0.40 -33.24 -21.15
N VAL A 219 -1.31 -33.27 -20.20
CA VAL A 219 -2.72 -33.64 -20.40
C VAL A 219 -3.67 -32.66 -19.72
N LEU A 220 -4.81 -32.45 -20.34
CA LEU A 220 -5.93 -31.64 -19.83
C LEU A 220 -7.11 -32.55 -19.48
N GLY A 221 -7.92 -32.13 -18.51
CA GLY A 221 -9.08 -32.90 -18.04
C GLY A 221 -8.71 -34.18 -17.29
N PHE A 222 -7.47 -34.29 -16.78
CA PHE A 222 -7.13 -35.36 -15.86
C PHE A 222 -7.72 -35.07 -14.49
N ASP A 223 -8.29 -36.13 -13.95
CA ASP A 223 -9.18 -36.08 -12.83
C ASP A 223 -8.40 -36.38 -11.52
N GLY A 224 -7.36 -37.21 -11.54
CA GLY A 224 -6.65 -37.59 -10.31
C GLY A 224 -5.94 -36.46 -9.56
N PHE A 225 -5.56 -36.76 -8.32
CA PHE A 225 -4.79 -35.88 -7.45
C PHE A 225 -3.31 -35.88 -7.83
N ASP A 226 -2.57 -34.87 -7.36
CA ASP A 226 -1.12 -34.85 -7.48
C ASP A 226 -0.50 -36.16 -6.92
N HIS A 227 0.45 -36.72 -7.68
CA HIS A 227 1.07 -38.03 -7.48
C HIS A 227 0.20 -39.27 -7.69
N SER A 228 -1.01 -39.15 -8.26
CA SER A 228 -1.86 -40.31 -8.59
C SER A 228 -1.12 -41.31 -9.47
N MET A 229 -1.20 -42.60 -9.12
CA MET A 229 -0.52 -43.66 -9.87
C MET A 229 -1.29 -43.99 -11.13
N ILE A 230 -0.60 -43.96 -12.27
CA ILE A 230 -1.17 -44.34 -13.56
C ILE A 230 -0.96 -45.85 -13.76
N LEU A 231 -2.03 -46.55 -14.12
CA LEU A 231 -2.02 -48.01 -14.29
C LEU A 231 -2.01 -48.41 -15.77
N GLN A 232 -2.80 -47.73 -16.61
CA GLN A 232 -2.89 -48.05 -18.03
C GLN A 232 -3.32 -46.84 -18.87
N VAL A 233 -2.76 -46.73 -20.08
CA VAL A 233 -3.11 -45.72 -21.09
C VAL A 233 -3.62 -46.40 -22.35
N ILE A 234 -4.83 -46.05 -22.77
CA ILE A 234 -5.57 -46.66 -23.89
C ILE A 234 -6.00 -45.54 -24.84
N PRO A 235 -6.01 -45.73 -26.17
CA PRO A 235 -6.58 -44.75 -27.07
C PRO A 235 -8.09 -44.59 -26.78
N TYR A 236 -8.58 -43.36 -26.86
CA TYR A 236 -10.01 -43.09 -26.67
C TYR A 236 -10.81 -43.61 -27.87
N LYS A 237 -11.88 -44.37 -27.60
CA LYS A 237 -12.87 -44.83 -28.59
C LYS A 237 -14.23 -44.36 -28.12
N GLU A 238 -14.94 -43.62 -28.99
CA GLU A 238 -16.30 -43.18 -28.74
C GLU A 238 -17.24 -44.38 -28.88
N THR A 239 -18.11 -44.58 -27.89
CA THR A 239 -19.15 -45.61 -27.90
C THR A 239 -20.49 -44.93 -28.11
N ASP A 240 -21.17 -45.23 -29.22
CA ASP A 240 -22.50 -44.69 -29.54
C ASP A 240 -23.55 -45.35 -28.65
N ILE A 241 -23.95 -44.63 -27.58
CA ILE A 241 -24.92 -45.12 -26.61
C ILE A 241 -26.19 -44.26 -26.69
N CYS A 242 -27.31 -44.89 -27.06
CA CYS A 242 -28.65 -44.30 -27.11
C CYS A 242 -29.41 -44.45 -25.78
N ASP A 243 -30.39 -43.59 -25.53
CA ASP A 243 -31.34 -43.67 -24.39
C ASP A 243 -30.69 -43.64 -22.98
N ILE A 244 -29.79 -42.69 -22.77
CA ILE A 244 -29.14 -42.49 -21.46
C ILE A 244 -30.08 -41.72 -20.53
N LYS A 245 -30.28 -42.23 -19.30
CA LYS A 245 -31.08 -41.60 -18.26
C LYS A 245 -30.22 -41.51 -17.00
N VAL A 246 -29.93 -40.27 -16.59
CA VAL A 246 -29.20 -39.96 -15.35
C VAL A 246 -30.18 -39.46 -14.28
N PRO A 247 -29.87 -39.61 -12.98
CA PRO A 247 -30.71 -39.08 -11.91
C PRO A 247 -30.80 -37.54 -11.93
N GLU A 248 -31.97 -36.99 -11.62
CA GLU A 248 -32.28 -35.53 -11.63
C GLU A 248 -31.26 -34.67 -10.86
N TRP A 249 -30.75 -35.17 -9.73
CA TRP A 249 -29.76 -34.44 -8.91
C TRP A 249 -28.35 -34.39 -9.49
N VAL A 250 -28.07 -35.12 -10.59
CA VAL A 250 -26.84 -34.99 -11.40
C VAL A 250 -27.12 -34.58 -12.85
N GLU A 251 -28.35 -34.15 -13.16
CA GLU A 251 -28.73 -33.66 -14.49
C GLU A 251 -28.01 -32.37 -14.89
N HIS A 252 -27.42 -31.66 -13.91
CA HIS A 252 -26.54 -30.51 -14.15
C HIS A 252 -25.18 -30.87 -14.77
N TRP A 253 -24.82 -32.15 -14.86
CA TRP A 253 -23.62 -32.59 -15.58
C TRP A 253 -23.90 -32.57 -17.08
N THR A 254 -23.02 -31.95 -17.85
CA THR A 254 -23.14 -31.82 -19.31
C THR A 254 -23.08 -33.19 -20.01
N ASP A 255 -23.57 -33.29 -21.25
CA ASP A 255 -23.47 -34.53 -22.03
C ASP A 255 -22.04 -34.90 -22.44
N CYS A 256 -21.12 -33.94 -22.49
CA CYS A 256 -19.73 -34.11 -22.91
C CYS A 256 -18.74 -33.65 -21.84
N LYS A 257 -17.55 -34.26 -21.85
CA LYS A 257 -16.40 -33.85 -21.05
C LYS A 257 -15.80 -32.58 -21.62
N VAL A 258 -15.62 -31.56 -20.78
CA VAL A 258 -14.95 -30.33 -21.18
C VAL A 258 -13.47 -30.39 -20.79
N PHE A 259 -12.60 -30.12 -21.77
CA PHE A 259 -11.14 -30.14 -21.59
C PHE A 259 -10.63 -28.72 -21.44
N TYR A 260 -10.44 -28.32 -20.20
CA TYR A 260 -9.99 -26.98 -19.91
C TYR A 260 -8.47 -26.89 -19.88
N ASP A 261 -7.92 -25.97 -20.64
CA ASP A 261 -6.62 -25.38 -20.32
C ASP A 261 -6.86 -24.36 -19.21
N ILE A 262 -6.06 -24.39 -18.13
CA ILE A 262 -6.19 -23.43 -17.03
C ILE A 262 -6.04 -21.98 -17.55
N ASN A 263 -5.35 -21.81 -18.68
CA ASN A 263 -5.22 -20.54 -19.39
C ASN A 263 -6.41 -20.19 -20.31
N GLU A 264 -7.24 -21.16 -20.73
CA GLU A 264 -8.41 -20.93 -21.62
C GLU A 264 -9.74 -20.82 -20.86
N ILE A 265 -9.85 -21.32 -19.62
CA ILE A 265 -11.00 -20.96 -18.74
C ILE A 265 -11.01 -19.45 -18.47
N GLU A 266 -9.85 -18.80 -18.52
CA GLU A 266 -9.79 -17.33 -18.44
C GLU A 266 -10.31 -16.62 -19.70
N LEU A 267 -10.51 -17.33 -20.81
CA LEU A 267 -11.04 -16.80 -22.06
C LEU A 267 -12.51 -17.21 -22.32
N CYS A 268 -13.03 -18.27 -21.70
CA CYS A 268 -14.44 -18.71 -21.88
C CYS A 268 -15.39 -18.33 -20.73
N ALA A 269 -14.92 -17.67 -19.67
CA ALA A 269 -15.79 -17.05 -18.66
C ALA A 269 -16.46 -15.74 -19.15
N ASN A 270 -16.13 -15.29 -20.37
CA ASN A 270 -16.77 -14.20 -21.08
C ASN A 270 -17.44 -14.73 -22.36
N GLY A 271 -18.61 -15.35 -22.25
CA GLY A 271 -19.47 -15.63 -23.40
C GLY A 271 -20.36 -16.87 -23.27
N ASN A 272 -21.64 -16.62 -22.95
CA ASN A 272 -22.81 -17.50 -23.14
C ASN A 272 -22.88 -18.85 -22.43
N SER A 273 -23.71 -18.91 -21.38
CA SER A 273 -24.68 -20.00 -21.20
C SER A 273 -25.85 -19.55 -20.31
N ASN A 274 -26.74 -18.73 -20.88
CA ASN A 274 -28.16 -18.86 -20.58
C ASN A 274 -28.63 -20.16 -21.22
N ALA A 275 -28.99 -21.17 -20.40
CA ALA A 275 -30.02 -22.18 -20.71
C ALA A 275 -30.06 -23.33 -19.68
N VAL A 276 -30.02 -23.07 -18.37
CA VAL A 276 -30.60 -24.02 -17.37
C VAL A 276 -31.02 -23.24 -16.12
N TYR A 277 -32.10 -22.45 -16.22
CA TYR A 277 -33.00 -22.13 -15.08
C TYR A 277 -34.32 -21.52 -15.58
N ASP A 278 -34.82 -21.93 -16.75
CA ASP A 278 -36.22 -21.72 -17.13
C ASP A 278 -37.05 -22.84 -16.52
N ARG A 279 -37.40 -22.72 -15.22
CA ARG A 279 -38.54 -23.44 -14.61
C ARG A 279 -38.94 -23.03 -13.19
N VAL A 280 -38.62 -21.82 -12.73
CA VAL A 280 -39.22 -21.27 -11.49
C VAL A 280 -39.58 -19.78 -11.62
N THR A 281 -40.06 -19.38 -12.80
CA THR A 281 -40.53 -18.01 -13.05
C THR A 281 -41.94 -18.02 -13.61
N GLU A 282 -42.87 -18.65 -12.89
CA GLU A 282 -44.31 -18.58 -13.21
C GLU A 282 -45.08 -17.78 -12.14
N TYR A 283 -44.39 -16.95 -11.34
CA TYR A 283 -45.03 -16.15 -10.28
C TYR A 283 -44.49 -14.71 -10.12
N PHE A 284 -43.67 -14.21 -11.05
CA PHE A 284 -43.04 -12.88 -10.91
C PHE A 284 -43.13 -11.97 -12.15
N GLU A 285 -43.97 -12.28 -13.14
CA GLU A 285 -44.13 -11.48 -14.37
C GLU A 285 -45.42 -10.64 -14.42
N GLU A 286 -45.75 -9.91 -13.34
CA GLU A 286 -46.88 -8.96 -13.39
C GLU A 286 -46.53 -7.53 -12.94
N LEU A 287 -45.25 -7.20 -12.70
CA LEU A 287 -44.90 -5.90 -12.09
C LEU A 287 -43.78 -5.06 -12.74
N GLU A 288 -43.05 -5.52 -13.75
CA GLU A 288 -41.94 -4.71 -14.30
C GLU A 288 -41.86 -4.75 -15.84
N SER A 289 -42.96 -4.43 -16.52
CA SER A 289 -42.93 -4.05 -17.93
C SER A 289 -42.68 -2.53 -18.07
N SER A 290 -41.44 -2.16 -18.38
CA SER A 290 -41.18 -0.97 -19.23
C SER A 290 -39.83 -1.10 -19.91
N GLU A 291 -39.89 -1.32 -21.22
CA GLU A 291 -38.79 -1.40 -22.18
C GLU A 291 -37.81 -0.22 -22.08
N ILE A 292 -36.50 -0.49 -22.09
CA ILE A 292 -35.49 0.42 -22.67
C ILE A 292 -34.49 -0.43 -23.46
N GLY A 293 -34.28 -0.02 -24.71
CA GLY A 293 -33.66 -0.78 -25.78
C GLY A 293 -32.14 -0.99 -25.70
N GLU A 294 -31.72 -1.89 -26.60
CA GLU A 294 -30.37 -2.38 -26.82
C GLU A 294 -29.37 -1.27 -27.24
N GLU A 295 -28.31 -1.07 -26.45
CA GLU A 295 -26.98 -0.74 -26.94
C GLU A 295 -25.98 -1.73 -26.30
N THR A 296 -25.37 -2.59 -27.12
CA THR A 296 -24.32 -3.50 -26.69
C THR A 296 -23.04 -2.72 -26.41
N GLU A 297 -22.89 -2.22 -25.19
CA GLU A 297 -21.63 -1.64 -24.72
C GLU A 297 -20.56 -2.74 -24.60
N ASN A 298 -19.42 -2.50 -25.24
CA ASN A 298 -18.22 -3.34 -25.18
C ASN A 298 -17.74 -3.43 -23.71
N LEU A 299 -18.09 -4.52 -23.00
CA LEU A 299 -17.87 -4.68 -21.54
C LEU A 299 -16.38 -4.70 -21.11
N ASN A 300 -15.43 -4.70 -22.04
CA ASN A 300 -13.99 -4.88 -21.77
C ASN A 300 -13.15 -3.59 -21.71
N GLU A 301 -13.74 -2.41 -21.86
CA GLU A 301 -13.03 -1.13 -21.80
C GLU A 301 -13.72 -0.14 -20.86
N ILE A 302 -12.96 0.79 -20.29
CA ILE A 302 -13.48 2.02 -19.69
C ILE A 302 -13.50 3.06 -20.80
N VAL A 303 -14.68 3.56 -21.13
CA VAL A 303 -14.88 4.58 -22.17
C VAL A 303 -15.15 5.91 -21.51
N VAL A 304 -14.33 6.91 -21.80
CA VAL A 304 -14.49 8.29 -21.32
C VAL A 304 -14.78 9.16 -22.52
N GLU A 305 -15.90 9.89 -22.51
CA GLU A 305 -16.31 10.82 -23.57
C GLU A 305 -16.51 12.23 -23.03
N GLY A 306 -15.81 13.18 -23.65
CA GLY A 306 -15.95 14.60 -23.39
C GLY A 306 -15.48 15.04 -22.01
N ALA A 307 -14.40 14.45 -21.48
CA ALA A 307 -13.81 14.90 -20.22
C ALA A 307 -13.30 16.34 -20.36
N SER A 308 -13.83 17.25 -19.54
CA SER A 308 -13.57 18.70 -19.62
C SER A 308 -13.29 19.36 -18.27
N ILE A 309 -12.96 18.56 -17.25
CA ILE A 309 -12.59 19.08 -15.94
C ILE A 309 -11.23 19.80 -15.99
N HIS A 310 -11.09 20.87 -15.22
CA HIS A 310 -9.89 21.73 -15.21
C HIS A 310 -9.51 22.25 -16.60
N ASN A 311 -8.37 21.84 -17.14
CA ASN A 311 -7.85 22.27 -18.44
C ASN A 311 -8.08 21.23 -19.55
N LEU A 312 -8.77 20.10 -19.29
CA LEU A 312 -9.05 19.08 -20.30
C LEU A 312 -9.95 19.63 -21.42
N GLN A 313 -9.57 19.39 -22.67
CA GLN A 313 -10.25 19.91 -23.85
C GLN A 313 -11.17 18.85 -24.47
N ASN A 314 -12.24 18.47 -23.74
CA ASN A 314 -13.26 17.52 -24.20
C ASN A 314 -12.63 16.19 -24.68
N ILE A 315 -11.77 15.60 -23.84
CA ILE A 315 -10.99 14.40 -24.15
C ILE A 315 -11.91 13.18 -24.25
N ASN A 316 -11.70 12.39 -25.30
CA ASN A 316 -12.30 11.08 -25.48
C ASN A 316 -11.20 10.01 -25.41
N VAL A 317 -11.31 9.05 -24.52
CA VAL A 317 -10.30 7.98 -24.38
C VAL A 317 -10.94 6.64 -24.05
N ARG A 318 -10.33 5.58 -24.56
CA ARG A 318 -10.69 4.18 -24.26
C ARG A 318 -9.53 3.54 -23.51
N ILE A 319 -9.82 2.95 -22.38
CA ILE A 319 -8.84 2.34 -21.47
C ILE A 319 -9.17 0.85 -21.36
N PRO A 320 -8.28 -0.06 -21.78
CA PRO A 320 -8.55 -1.48 -21.70
C PRO A 320 -8.55 -1.98 -20.24
N LYS A 321 -9.53 -2.81 -19.89
CA LYS A 321 -9.59 -3.47 -18.58
C LYS A 321 -8.52 -4.55 -18.45
N GLU A 322 -8.13 -4.88 -17.22
CA GLU A 322 -7.12 -5.91 -16.89
C GLU A 322 -5.73 -5.65 -17.52
N LYS A 323 -5.47 -4.40 -17.87
CA LYS A 323 -4.22 -3.92 -18.46
C LYS A 323 -3.63 -2.79 -17.63
N ILE A 324 -2.34 -2.55 -17.84
CA ILE A 324 -1.63 -1.40 -17.31
C ILE A 324 -1.71 -0.27 -18.34
N THR A 325 -2.42 0.79 -17.97
CA THR A 325 -2.49 2.02 -18.74
C THR A 325 -1.60 3.08 -18.10
N VAL A 326 -0.65 3.64 -18.85
CA VAL A 326 0.19 4.75 -18.37
C VAL A 326 -0.29 6.05 -18.98
N ILE A 327 -0.52 7.07 -18.15
CA ILE A 327 -0.85 8.43 -18.58
C ILE A 327 0.41 9.31 -18.41
N THR A 328 0.96 9.80 -19.52
CA THR A 328 2.19 10.60 -19.59
C THR A 328 1.95 12.00 -20.16
N GLY A 329 2.92 12.90 -20.02
CA GLY A 329 2.86 14.31 -20.43
C GLY A 329 3.54 15.28 -19.46
N VAL A 330 3.71 16.54 -19.88
CA VAL A 330 4.37 17.59 -19.08
C VAL A 330 3.61 17.95 -17.79
N SER A 331 4.29 18.54 -16.80
CA SER A 331 3.65 18.94 -15.53
C SER A 331 2.53 19.95 -15.80
N GLY A 332 1.36 19.77 -15.18
CA GLY A 332 0.18 20.60 -15.47
C GLY A 332 -0.51 20.34 -16.82
N SER A 333 -0.17 19.27 -17.56
CA SER A 333 -0.83 18.95 -18.83
C SER A 333 -2.26 18.42 -18.70
N GLY A 334 -2.71 18.03 -17.51
CA GLY A 334 -4.05 17.46 -17.28
C GLY A 334 -4.07 15.97 -16.93
N LYS A 335 -2.92 15.31 -16.77
CA LYS A 335 -2.82 13.87 -16.42
C LYS A 335 -3.64 13.48 -15.19
N SER A 336 -3.39 14.17 -14.07
CA SER A 336 -4.09 13.92 -12.81
C SER A 336 -5.56 14.31 -12.89
N SER A 337 -5.91 15.31 -13.71
CA SER A 337 -7.30 15.69 -13.95
C SER A 337 -8.08 14.59 -14.65
N LEU A 338 -7.49 13.94 -15.66
CA LEU A 338 -8.12 12.79 -16.31
C LEU A 338 -8.21 11.58 -15.36
N ALA A 339 -7.11 11.23 -14.69
CA ALA A 339 -7.03 10.03 -13.86
C ALA A 339 -7.83 10.13 -12.56
N PHE A 340 -7.66 11.21 -11.80
CA PHE A 340 -8.22 11.37 -10.46
C PHE A 340 -9.50 12.21 -10.46
N ASP A 341 -9.47 13.39 -11.07
CA ASP A 341 -10.62 14.31 -11.00
C ASP A 341 -11.79 13.88 -11.91
N THR A 342 -11.53 13.05 -12.93
CA THR A 342 -12.56 12.45 -13.79
C THR A 342 -12.79 10.97 -13.47
N ILE A 343 -11.85 10.08 -13.80
CA ILE A 343 -12.09 8.62 -13.76
C ILE A 343 -12.30 8.11 -12.32
N TYR A 344 -11.35 8.41 -11.42
CA TYR A 344 -11.47 7.98 -10.01
C TYR A 344 -12.70 8.59 -9.35
N HIS A 345 -12.91 9.90 -9.51
CA HIS A 345 -14.03 10.61 -8.89
C HIS A 345 -15.39 10.03 -9.34
N GLU A 346 -15.57 9.76 -10.64
CA GLU A 346 -16.82 9.19 -11.13
C GLU A 346 -17.01 7.75 -10.64
N SER A 347 -15.95 6.94 -10.61
CA SER A 347 -16.02 5.59 -10.06
C SER A 347 -16.43 5.58 -8.58
N GLN A 348 -15.88 6.50 -7.78
CA GLN A 348 -16.29 6.67 -6.37
C GLN A 348 -17.73 7.14 -6.26
N LYS A 349 -18.15 8.11 -7.07
CA LYS A 349 -19.53 8.61 -7.08
C LYS A 349 -20.52 7.50 -7.38
N GLN A 350 -20.31 6.74 -8.46
CA GLN A 350 -21.17 5.59 -8.81
C GLN A 350 -21.22 4.53 -7.69
N PHE A 351 -20.07 4.26 -7.05
CA PHE A 351 -20.01 3.33 -5.92
C PHE A 351 -20.79 3.83 -4.69
N LEU A 352 -20.79 5.14 -4.43
CA LEU A 352 -21.54 5.74 -3.33
C LEU A 352 -23.03 5.77 -3.60
N ASP A 353 -23.44 6.07 -4.82
CA ASP A 353 -24.85 6.06 -5.23
C ASP A 353 -25.46 4.66 -4.97
N LEU A 354 -24.65 3.60 -5.12
CA LEU A 354 -25.03 2.22 -4.77
C LEU A 354 -25.15 1.97 -3.25
N ILE A 355 -24.25 2.55 -2.43
CA ILE A 355 -24.19 2.27 -0.97
C ILE A 355 -25.12 3.18 -0.16
N ALA A 356 -25.29 4.43 -0.59
CA ALA A 356 -25.88 5.52 0.20
C ALA A 356 -27.29 5.91 -0.29
N SER A 357 -27.99 5.00 -0.96
CA SER A 357 -29.33 5.18 -1.57
C SER A 357 -30.38 5.85 -0.67
N ASN A 358 -30.20 5.86 0.66
CA ASN A 358 -31.12 6.48 1.63
C ASN A 358 -30.62 7.77 2.32
N THR A 359 -29.40 8.28 2.06
CA THR A 359 -28.83 9.42 2.83
C THR A 359 -28.36 10.62 2.02
N LEU A 360 -28.25 10.54 0.69
CA LEU A 360 -27.69 11.61 -0.15
C LEU A 360 -28.69 12.35 -1.04
N THR A 361 -30.00 12.18 -0.85
CA THR A 361 -31.11 12.68 -1.69
C THR A 361 -31.23 14.21 -1.85
N GLY A 362 -30.24 15.00 -1.44
CA GLY A 362 -30.26 16.47 -1.59
C GLY A 362 -28.90 17.14 -1.85
N THR A 363 -27.83 16.37 -2.12
CA THR A 363 -26.48 16.94 -2.29
C THR A 363 -25.94 16.66 -3.69
N GLU A 364 -25.87 17.69 -4.53
CA GLU A 364 -25.13 17.61 -5.79
C GLU A 364 -23.64 17.40 -5.48
N LEU A 365 -23.18 16.16 -5.66
CA LEU A 365 -21.76 15.83 -5.70
C LEU A 365 -21.14 16.59 -6.88
N LYS A 366 -19.90 17.06 -6.70
CA LYS A 366 -19.17 17.90 -7.66
C LYS A 366 -19.21 17.26 -9.05
N ASP A 367 -19.69 18.01 -10.04
CA ASP A 367 -19.78 17.55 -11.43
C ASP A 367 -18.36 17.27 -11.98
N SER A 368 -18.15 16.02 -12.42
CA SER A 368 -16.91 15.55 -13.06
C SER A 368 -16.72 16.13 -14.47
N ARG A 369 -17.68 16.93 -14.97
CA ARG A 369 -17.67 17.60 -16.28
C ARG A 369 -17.27 16.65 -17.41
N VAL A 370 -17.89 15.47 -17.41
CA VAL A 370 -17.74 14.43 -18.43
C VAL A 370 -19.11 14.20 -19.06
N LYS A 371 -19.15 14.01 -20.40
CA LYS A 371 -20.43 13.82 -21.09
C LYS A 371 -20.98 12.42 -20.87
N LYS A 372 -20.13 11.41 -21.02
CA LYS A 372 -20.46 10.00 -20.81
C LYS A 372 -19.21 9.27 -20.33
N ILE A 373 -19.36 8.39 -19.35
CA ILE A 373 -18.29 7.50 -18.91
C ILE A 373 -18.88 6.15 -18.51
N THR A 374 -18.40 5.08 -19.13
CA THR A 374 -18.94 3.73 -18.95
C THR A 374 -17.84 2.70 -18.73
N GLY A 375 -18.23 1.53 -18.21
CA GLY A 375 -17.30 0.44 -17.93
C GLY A 375 -16.42 0.63 -16.69
N LEU A 376 -16.71 1.59 -15.80
CA LEU A 376 -15.93 1.81 -14.58
C LEU A 376 -16.02 0.62 -13.61
N GLN A 377 -14.88 0.21 -13.07
CA GLN A 377 -14.79 -0.72 -11.94
C GLN A 377 -14.72 0.08 -10.62
N PRO A 378 -15.02 -0.54 -9.47
CA PRO A 378 -14.70 0.06 -8.16
C PRO A 378 -13.22 0.43 -8.12
N SER A 379 -12.93 1.69 -7.75
CA SER A 379 -11.57 2.22 -7.84
C SER A 379 -10.89 2.37 -6.48
N ILE A 380 -9.57 2.23 -6.48
CA ILE A 380 -8.71 2.51 -5.32
C ILE A 380 -7.59 3.46 -5.76
N ALA A 381 -7.56 4.65 -5.16
CA ALA A 381 -6.51 5.63 -5.37
C ALA A 381 -5.28 5.38 -4.48
N ILE A 382 -4.13 5.15 -5.10
CA ILE A 382 -2.82 5.13 -4.44
C ILE A 382 -2.14 6.49 -4.66
N GLU A 383 -2.66 7.50 -3.96
CA GLU A 383 -2.02 8.82 -3.87
C GLU A 383 -0.87 8.84 -2.86
N GLN A 384 0.07 9.78 -3.06
CA GLN A 384 1.16 10.15 -2.15
C GLN A 384 0.71 10.99 -0.95
N LYS A 385 -0.57 10.97 -0.58
CA LYS A 385 -1.02 11.61 0.65
C LYS A 385 -0.46 10.86 1.86
N SER A 386 0.06 11.60 2.83
CA SER A 386 0.60 11.04 4.06
C SER A 386 -0.43 10.11 4.71
N LEU A 387 -0.03 8.87 5.01
CA LEU A 387 -0.79 8.00 5.90
C LEU A 387 -1.07 8.81 7.18
N GLY A 388 -2.35 8.90 7.59
CA GLY A 388 -2.84 9.89 8.55
C GLY A 388 -1.92 10.09 9.76
N ALA A 389 -1.73 11.35 10.15
CA ALA A 389 -0.76 11.79 11.16
C ALA A 389 -1.16 11.47 12.63
N ASN A 390 -1.88 10.37 12.86
CA ASN A 390 -2.18 9.93 14.21
C ASN A 390 -0.94 9.27 14.81
N SER A 391 -0.42 9.83 15.91
CA SER A 391 0.76 9.31 16.61
C SER A 391 0.59 7.88 17.13
N ARG A 392 -0.65 7.41 17.29
CA ARG A 392 -0.98 6.03 17.69
C ARG A 392 -0.98 5.02 16.52
N SER A 393 -0.99 5.51 15.28
CA SER A 393 -0.95 4.65 14.10
C SER A 393 0.48 4.15 13.86
N THR A 394 0.60 2.84 13.70
CA THR A 394 1.86 2.14 13.41
C THR A 394 1.75 1.31 12.14
N VAL A 395 2.88 0.82 11.65
CA VAL A 395 2.94 -0.16 10.56
C VAL A 395 2.04 -1.37 10.86
N ALA A 396 2.00 -1.85 12.11
CA ALA A 396 1.13 -2.95 12.54
C ALA A 396 -0.35 -2.69 12.27
N THR A 397 -0.81 -1.46 12.56
CA THR A 397 -2.22 -1.06 12.39
C THR A 397 -2.60 -0.86 10.93
N VAL A 398 -1.74 -0.24 10.12
CA VAL A 398 -2.03 0.04 8.71
C VAL A 398 -2.03 -1.23 7.86
N THR A 399 -1.18 -2.19 8.19
CA THR A 399 -1.05 -3.46 7.44
C THR A 399 -2.04 -4.54 7.92
N GLY A 400 -2.70 -4.32 9.05
CA GLY A 400 -3.53 -5.31 9.75
C GLY A 400 -2.75 -6.48 10.35
N ILE A 401 -1.41 -6.52 10.23
CA ILE A 401 -0.59 -7.60 10.80
C ILE A 401 -0.70 -7.64 12.33
N GLY A 402 -0.85 -6.47 12.95
CA GLY A 402 -1.03 -6.36 14.39
C GLY A 402 -2.19 -7.21 14.91
N GLU A 403 -3.32 -7.25 14.20
CA GLU A 403 -4.51 -8.01 14.62
C GLU A 403 -4.25 -9.51 14.66
N TYR A 404 -3.62 -10.05 13.61
CA TYR A 404 -3.24 -11.45 13.55
C TYR A 404 -2.19 -11.80 14.62
N LEU A 405 -1.23 -10.90 14.87
CA LEU A 405 -0.23 -11.13 15.90
C LEU A 405 -0.85 -11.13 17.31
N ARG A 406 -1.81 -10.24 17.59
CA ARG A 406 -2.57 -10.25 18.86
C ARG A 406 -3.39 -11.52 19.01
N LEU A 407 -4.00 -11.99 17.92
CA LEU A 407 -4.74 -13.25 17.90
C LEU A 407 -3.82 -14.45 18.17
N LEU A 408 -2.62 -14.46 17.59
CA LEU A 408 -1.61 -15.50 17.84
C LEU A 408 -1.24 -15.58 19.32
N PHE A 409 -0.85 -14.45 19.92
CA PHE A 409 -0.50 -14.38 21.35
C PHE A 409 -1.69 -14.67 22.27
N ALA A 410 -2.92 -14.33 21.88
CA ALA A 410 -4.11 -14.71 22.64
C ALA A 410 -4.41 -16.22 22.58
N THR A 411 -3.99 -16.90 21.51
CA THR A 411 -4.32 -18.32 21.28
C THR A 411 -3.31 -19.26 21.94
N ILE A 412 -2.01 -18.96 21.87
CA ILE A 412 -0.93 -19.85 22.34
C ILE A 412 0.07 -19.18 23.28
N GLY A 413 -0.16 -17.91 23.65
CA GLY A 413 0.74 -17.18 24.54
C GLY A 413 0.69 -17.69 25.97
N GLU A 414 1.86 -17.95 26.54
CA GLU A 414 2.00 -18.25 27.97
C GLU A 414 1.84 -16.96 28.77
N ARG A 415 0.82 -16.93 29.63
CA ARG A 415 0.55 -15.78 30.49
C ARG A 415 1.43 -15.83 31.73
N ILE A 416 2.10 -14.73 32.03
CA ILE A 416 2.92 -14.57 33.25
C ILE A 416 2.26 -13.58 34.21
N CYS A 417 2.20 -13.93 35.49
CA CYS A 417 1.65 -13.08 36.55
C CYS A 417 2.55 -11.86 36.81
N PRO A 418 2.05 -10.61 36.74
CA PRO A 418 2.83 -9.40 37.04
C PRO A 418 3.36 -9.32 38.49
N HIS A 419 2.69 -9.98 39.45
CA HIS A 419 3.07 -9.89 40.86
C HIS A 419 4.18 -10.87 41.26
N CYS A 420 4.10 -12.11 40.79
CA CYS A 420 5.03 -13.18 41.21
C CYS A 420 5.86 -13.76 40.06
N LEU A 421 5.69 -13.26 38.83
CA LEU A 421 6.44 -13.65 37.63
C LEU A 421 6.39 -15.14 37.28
N LYS A 422 5.35 -15.85 37.73
CA LYS A 422 5.10 -17.27 37.42
C LYS A 422 4.00 -17.41 36.38
N ALA A 423 4.04 -18.52 35.63
CA ALA A 423 3.03 -18.87 34.65
C ALA A 423 1.64 -19.00 35.29
N VAL A 424 0.63 -18.45 34.60
CA VAL A 424 -0.78 -18.52 35.00
C VAL A 424 -1.45 -19.65 34.21
N PRO A 425 -2.01 -20.67 34.86
CA PRO A 425 -2.71 -21.76 34.19
C PRO A 425 -4.03 -21.32 33.52
N GLU A 426 -4.61 -22.17 32.67
CA GLU A 426 -5.79 -21.88 31.85
C GLU A 426 -7.07 -21.52 32.66
N ASN A 427 -7.12 -21.89 33.94
CA ASN A 427 -8.20 -21.49 34.85
C ASN A 427 -8.17 -19.98 35.21
N ASN A 428 -7.16 -19.24 34.71
CA ASN A 428 -6.92 -17.82 34.95
C ASN A 428 -6.67 -17.45 36.43
N VAL A 429 -6.24 -18.40 37.26
CA VAL A 429 -5.90 -18.14 38.67
C VAL A 429 -4.42 -18.46 38.87
N CYS A 430 -3.64 -17.49 39.38
CA CYS A 430 -2.23 -17.73 39.65
C CYS A 430 -2.05 -18.66 40.85
N ASN A 431 -1.43 -19.83 40.64
CA ASN A 431 -1.16 -20.81 41.70
C ASN A 431 -0.24 -20.30 42.82
N SER A 432 0.52 -19.23 42.61
CA SER A 432 1.50 -18.73 43.59
C SER A 432 0.99 -17.58 44.45
N CYS A 433 0.14 -16.70 43.92
CA CYS A 433 -0.35 -15.52 44.65
C CYS A 433 -1.87 -15.41 44.70
N GLY A 434 -2.61 -16.34 44.07
CA GLY A 434 -4.07 -16.39 44.11
C GLY A 434 -4.78 -15.31 43.28
N THR A 435 -4.04 -14.47 42.55
CA THR A 435 -4.64 -13.43 41.71
C THR A 435 -5.47 -14.05 40.59
N ILE A 436 -6.72 -13.60 40.48
CA ILE A 436 -7.65 -14.00 39.43
C ILE A 436 -7.53 -13.03 38.27
N TYR A 437 -7.47 -13.57 37.06
CA TYR A 437 -7.37 -12.79 35.84
C TYR A 437 -8.54 -13.06 34.88
N PHE A 438 -8.85 -12.11 34.02
CA PHE A 438 -9.79 -12.32 32.91
C PHE A 438 -9.18 -13.17 31.80
N LYS A 439 -10.02 -13.83 31.00
CA LYS A 439 -9.58 -14.65 29.86
C LYS A 439 -8.66 -13.84 28.93
N LEU A 440 -7.57 -14.45 28.49
CA LEU A 440 -6.65 -13.84 27.54
C LEU A 440 -7.37 -13.66 26.19
N THR A 441 -7.55 -12.40 25.78
CA THR A 441 -8.19 -12.03 24.51
C THR A 441 -7.28 -11.11 23.70
N PRO A 442 -7.49 -10.96 22.38
CA PRO A 442 -6.70 -10.04 21.56
C PRO A 442 -6.73 -8.57 22.04
N ALA A 443 -7.77 -8.18 22.79
CA ALA A 443 -7.91 -6.85 23.37
C ALA A 443 -6.80 -6.51 24.38
N VAL A 444 -6.25 -7.51 25.09
CA VAL A 444 -5.16 -7.35 26.07
C VAL A 444 -3.90 -6.77 25.45
N PHE A 445 -3.72 -6.99 24.15
CA PHE A 445 -2.56 -6.54 23.37
C PHE A 445 -2.85 -5.25 22.56
N ASN A 446 -4.03 -4.64 22.76
CA ASN A 446 -4.43 -3.43 22.04
C ASN A 446 -4.19 -2.18 22.90
N TYR A 447 -3.11 -1.45 22.62
CA TYR A 447 -2.78 -0.20 23.31
C TYR A 447 -3.75 0.96 23.02
N ASN A 448 -4.74 0.78 22.12
CA ASN A 448 -5.85 1.73 21.94
C ASN A 448 -7.03 1.42 22.87
N ASN A 449 -7.06 0.26 23.52
CA ASN A 449 -8.09 -0.08 24.49
C ASN A 449 -7.76 0.56 25.86
N PRO A 450 -8.64 1.41 26.42
CA PRO A 450 -8.45 2.03 27.74
C PRO A 450 -8.11 1.06 28.86
N ASP A 451 -8.65 -0.16 28.83
CA ASP A 451 -8.47 -1.14 29.89
C ASP A 451 -7.07 -1.75 29.92
N TYR A 452 -6.38 -1.78 28.76
CA TYR A 452 -5.09 -2.47 28.60
C TYR A 452 -3.93 -1.56 28.17
N MET A 453 -4.22 -0.30 27.86
CA MET A 453 -3.20 0.69 27.54
C MET A 453 -2.43 1.12 28.79
N CYS A 454 -1.16 1.48 28.63
CA CYS A 454 -0.41 2.09 29.73
C CYS A 454 -1.11 3.39 30.17
N PRO A 455 -1.46 3.54 31.46
CA PRO A 455 -2.27 4.66 31.93
C PRO A 455 -1.49 5.99 31.98
N VAL A 456 -0.16 5.93 32.00
CA VAL A 456 0.69 7.14 32.06
C VAL A 456 0.80 7.78 30.68
N CYS A 457 1.25 7.02 29.68
CA CYS A 457 1.36 7.52 28.31
C CYS A 457 0.08 7.38 27.49
N LYS A 458 -0.99 6.81 28.06
CA LYS A 458 -2.27 6.52 27.37
C LYS A 458 -2.06 5.79 26.03
N GLY A 459 -1.22 4.75 26.05
CA GLY A 459 -0.90 3.95 24.87
C GLY A 459 0.03 4.59 23.82
N LEU A 460 0.60 5.78 24.07
CA LEU A 460 1.54 6.42 23.14
C LEU A 460 2.95 5.81 23.20
N GLY A 461 3.37 5.30 24.35
CA GLY A 461 4.73 4.78 24.59
C GLY A 461 5.75 5.86 24.94
N GLU A 462 5.41 7.12 24.68
CA GLU A 462 6.22 8.29 25.00
C GLU A 462 5.45 9.22 25.94
N GLU A 463 6.21 9.96 26.73
CA GLU A 463 5.73 11.01 27.61
C GLU A 463 6.41 12.31 27.24
N LEU A 464 5.62 13.37 27.16
CA LEU A 464 6.14 14.71 26.99
C LEU A 464 6.75 15.16 28.33
N GLN A 465 8.07 15.27 28.39
CA GLN A 465 8.83 15.66 29.58
C GLN A 465 9.59 16.95 29.32
N VAL A 466 9.71 17.79 30.36
CA VAL A 466 10.53 19.01 30.29
C VAL A 466 11.99 18.62 30.19
N ASP A 467 12.71 19.22 29.25
CA ASP A 467 14.16 19.12 29.17
C ASP A 467 14.81 20.35 29.81
N VAL A 468 15.75 20.10 30.71
CA VAL A 468 16.51 21.12 31.42
C VAL A 468 17.47 21.84 30.46
N ASP A 469 18.00 21.12 29.47
CA ASP A 469 18.93 21.66 28.47
C ASP A 469 18.23 22.62 27.51
N LEU A 470 16.91 22.48 27.33
CA LEU A 470 16.09 23.43 26.58
C LEU A 470 15.73 24.66 27.41
N ILE A 471 15.71 24.56 28.74
CA ILE A 471 15.52 25.71 29.63
C ILE A 471 16.80 26.55 29.65
N VAL A 472 17.99 25.94 29.63
CA VAL A 472 19.29 26.64 29.62
C VAL A 472 20.11 26.22 28.40
N THR A 473 19.96 26.97 27.31
CA THR A 473 20.59 26.65 26.03
C THR A 473 22.05 27.07 25.93
N ASN A 474 22.47 28.05 26.75
CA ASN A 474 23.82 28.62 26.71
C ASN A 474 24.48 28.57 28.09
N PRO A 475 24.97 27.41 28.54
CA PRO A 475 25.51 27.22 29.89
C PRO A 475 26.83 28.00 30.13
N GLU A 476 27.49 28.44 29.06
CA GLU A 476 28.70 29.27 29.08
C GLU A 476 28.44 30.74 29.45
N LEU A 477 27.18 31.19 29.35
CA LEU A 477 26.79 32.55 29.73
C LEU A 477 26.29 32.57 31.18
N SER A 478 26.35 33.74 31.80
CA SER A 478 25.71 33.95 33.10
C SER A 478 24.18 33.86 32.97
N ILE A 479 23.49 33.41 34.01
CA ILE A 479 22.02 33.38 34.02
C ILE A 479 21.42 34.79 33.91
N LEU A 480 22.19 35.82 34.32
CA LEU A 480 21.83 37.23 34.18
C LEU A 480 21.84 37.72 32.73
N ASP A 481 22.80 37.24 31.94
CA ASP A 481 23.05 37.68 30.56
C ASP A 481 22.33 36.83 29.51
N GLY A 482 21.40 35.98 29.94
CA GLY A 482 20.51 35.25 29.05
C GLY A 482 20.97 33.82 28.73
N ALA A 483 21.63 33.14 29.66
CA ALA A 483 21.90 31.70 29.57
C ALA A 483 20.63 30.87 29.30
N SER A 484 19.47 31.36 29.78
CA SER A 484 18.16 30.71 29.66
C SER A 484 17.18 31.52 28.81
N PRO A 485 16.63 30.94 27.73
CA PRO A 485 15.51 31.53 26.99
C PRO A 485 14.22 31.65 27.82
N TRP A 486 14.05 30.80 28.85
CA TRP A 486 12.87 30.79 29.72
C TRP A 486 12.82 32.01 30.64
N TRP A 487 13.92 32.27 31.36
CA TRP A 487 14.02 33.44 32.24
C TRP A 487 14.38 34.72 31.46
N GLY A 488 14.96 34.59 30.26
CA GLY A 488 15.43 35.70 29.44
C GLY A 488 16.55 36.48 30.13
N ASN A 489 16.70 37.75 29.80
CA ASN A 489 17.73 38.58 30.43
C ASN A 489 17.29 39.01 31.85
N LEU A 490 17.79 38.30 32.87
CA LEU A 490 17.52 38.59 34.27
C LEU A 490 18.23 39.85 34.76
N ARG A 491 19.34 40.30 34.11
CA ARG A 491 20.01 41.57 34.46
C ARG A 491 19.07 42.77 34.29
N LYS A 492 18.32 42.82 33.18
CA LYS A 492 17.27 43.84 32.94
C LYS A 492 16.16 43.76 33.98
N HIS A 493 15.76 42.56 34.37
CA HIS A 493 14.75 42.36 35.41
C HIS A 493 15.24 42.82 36.79
N ARG A 494 16.51 42.58 37.12
CA ARG A 494 17.14 43.05 38.37
C ARG A 494 17.18 44.59 38.45
N GLN A 495 17.43 45.25 37.32
CA GLN A 495 17.44 46.72 37.23
C GLN A 495 16.04 47.36 37.28
N LYS A 496 15.03 46.68 36.72
CA LYS A 496 13.62 47.11 36.71
C LYS A 496 12.71 45.95 37.14
N PRO A 497 12.67 45.62 38.45
CA PRO A 497 11.93 44.47 38.94
C PRO A 497 10.44 44.71 38.82
N ASN A 498 9.71 43.81 38.16
CA ASN A 498 8.26 43.86 38.05
C ASN A 498 7.62 42.67 38.78
N ALA A 499 6.28 42.59 38.83
CA ALA A 499 5.56 41.52 39.54
C ALA A 499 5.68 40.11 38.89
N ASN A 500 6.68 39.88 38.02
CA ASN A 500 6.94 38.56 37.43
C ASN A 500 7.66 37.66 38.43
N TRP A 501 6.86 36.94 39.21
CA TRP A 501 7.32 36.05 40.26
C TRP A 501 8.25 34.93 39.77
N MET A 502 8.08 34.43 38.53
CA MET A 502 8.94 33.38 37.97
C MET A 502 10.38 33.83 37.75
N LYS A 503 10.61 35.13 37.56
CA LYS A 503 11.96 35.73 37.46
C LYS A 503 12.46 36.20 38.83
N GLY A 504 11.55 36.72 39.65
CA GLY A 504 11.85 37.16 41.01
C GLY A 504 12.34 36.02 41.91
N GLU A 505 11.74 34.83 41.83
CA GLU A 505 12.12 33.68 42.67
C GLU A 505 13.57 33.22 42.45
N VAL A 506 14.09 33.29 41.22
CA VAL A 506 15.48 32.90 40.90
C VAL A 506 16.48 33.87 41.53
N LEU A 507 16.21 35.17 41.43
CA LEU A 507 17.06 36.21 42.01
C LEU A 507 17.03 36.13 43.55
N ALA A 508 15.84 35.97 44.13
CA ALA A 508 15.65 35.85 45.57
C ALA A 508 16.30 34.58 46.13
N LEU A 509 16.21 33.45 45.42
CA LEU A 509 16.87 32.22 45.81
C LEU A 509 18.40 32.36 45.77
N ALA A 510 18.95 33.05 44.76
CA ALA A 510 20.39 33.27 44.67
C ALA A 510 20.90 34.15 45.81
N GLU A 511 20.16 35.20 46.18
CA GLU A 511 20.49 36.04 47.35
C GLU A 511 20.43 35.23 48.66
N ASP A 512 19.40 34.40 48.83
CA ASP A 512 19.22 33.56 50.01
C ASP A 512 20.24 32.42 50.13
N MET A 513 20.69 31.86 49.00
CA MET A 513 21.77 30.85 48.93
C MET A 513 23.18 31.45 48.85
N LYS A 514 23.31 32.78 48.75
CA LYS A 514 24.58 33.50 48.52
C LYS A 514 25.33 33.03 47.26
N GLU A 515 24.59 32.70 46.21
CA GLU A 515 25.12 32.22 44.94
C GLU A 515 25.50 33.40 44.02
N ASN A 516 26.66 33.34 43.35
CA ASN A 516 27.10 34.39 42.45
C ASN A 516 26.55 34.19 41.03
N LEU A 517 25.51 34.94 40.65
CA LEU A 517 24.88 34.82 39.32
C LEU A 517 25.66 35.47 38.17
N GLU A 518 26.81 36.10 38.42
CA GLU A 518 27.67 36.69 37.38
C GLU A 518 28.57 35.65 36.69
N VAL A 519 28.79 34.49 37.31
CA VAL A 519 29.58 33.41 36.71
C VAL A 519 28.78 32.67 35.63
N PRO A 520 29.45 31.99 34.67
CA PRO A 520 28.79 31.10 33.73
C PRO A 520 27.87 30.10 34.43
N PHE A 521 26.71 29.80 33.84
CA PHE A 521 25.72 28.90 34.45
C PHE A 521 26.30 27.53 34.81
N LYS A 522 27.22 27.00 34.00
CA LYS A 522 27.94 25.74 34.26
C LYS A 522 28.69 25.73 35.60
N ASP A 523 29.19 26.89 36.03
CA ASP A 523 30.02 27.05 37.24
C ASP A 523 29.20 27.33 38.51
N LEU A 524 27.87 27.47 38.39
CA LEU A 524 26.96 27.60 39.53
C LEU A 524 26.87 26.29 40.33
N SER A 525 26.57 26.38 41.62
CA SER A 525 26.41 25.23 42.49
C SER A 525 25.29 24.29 42.02
N GLU A 526 25.56 22.98 42.07
CA GLU A 526 24.57 21.95 41.68
C GLU A 526 23.31 21.99 42.55
N GLU A 527 23.45 22.40 43.81
CA GLU A 527 22.32 22.58 44.72
C GLU A 527 21.40 23.73 44.28
N PHE A 528 21.97 24.86 43.87
CA PHE A 528 21.21 25.99 43.32
C PHE A 528 20.51 25.59 42.01
N LYS A 529 21.23 24.93 41.09
CA LYS A 529 20.66 24.42 39.81
C LYS A 529 19.46 23.52 40.06
N LYS A 530 19.57 22.58 41.01
CA LYS A 530 18.46 21.67 41.33
C LYS A 530 17.23 22.42 41.84
N GLN A 531 17.41 23.43 42.68
CA GLN A 531 16.28 24.19 43.26
C GLN A 531 15.61 25.12 42.25
N ILE A 532 16.34 25.76 41.33
CA ILE A 532 15.71 26.58 40.27
C ILE A 532 14.94 25.74 39.24
N PHE A 533 15.32 24.48 39.01
CA PHE A 533 14.61 23.60 38.07
C PHE A 533 13.44 22.87 38.73
N TYR A 534 13.66 22.24 39.87
CA TYR A 534 12.69 21.32 40.49
C TYR A 534 11.97 21.90 41.71
N GLY A 535 12.33 23.11 42.13
CA GLY A 535 11.77 23.79 43.30
C GLY A 535 12.60 23.55 44.56
N SER A 536 12.32 24.36 45.57
CA SER A 536 13.09 24.42 46.82
C SER A 536 12.47 23.61 47.97
N ASN A 537 11.60 22.65 47.68
CA ASN A 537 10.87 21.85 48.68
C ASN A 537 10.20 22.69 49.79
N GLY A 538 9.65 23.86 49.43
CA GLY A 538 8.93 24.73 50.38
C GLY A 538 9.74 25.85 51.01
N ARG A 539 11.04 25.99 50.70
CA ARG A 539 11.86 27.14 51.15
C ARG A 539 11.28 28.44 50.58
N LEU A 540 10.84 29.33 51.48
CA LEU A 540 10.26 30.62 51.15
C LEU A 540 11.36 31.61 50.74
N VAL A 541 11.19 32.27 49.61
CA VAL A 541 12.03 33.37 49.16
C VAL A 541 11.21 34.64 49.04
N THR A 542 11.83 35.78 49.35
CA THR A 542 11.17 37.09 49.36
C THR A 542 11.86 38.03 48.39
N TRP A 543 11.08 38.71 47.54
CA TRP A 543 11.58 39.78 46.69
C TRP A 543 10.63 40.96 46.61
N ASN A 544 11.19 42.12 46.28
CA ASN A 544 10.45 43.35 46.07
C ASN A 544 10.28 43.62 44.57
N TYR A 545 9.13 44.16 44.18
CA TYR A 545 8.88 44.58 42.80
C TYR A 545 8.32 45.99 42.73
N VAL A 546 8.48 46.63 41.58
CA VAL A 546 7.90 47.93 41.24
C VAL A 546 7.25 47.84 39.87
N ASN A 547 5.93 47.95 39.82
CA ASN A 547 5.20 47.93 38.55
C ASN A 547 5.47 49.19 37.72
N PRO A 548 5.28 49.15 36.39
CA PRO A 548 5.43 50.32 35.51
C PRO A 548 4.59 51.54 35.94
N ASN A 549 3.49 51.28 36.66
CA ASN A 549 2.56 52.31 37.17
C ASN A 549 3.00 52.87 38.54
N GLY A 550 4.22 52.60 39.02
CA GLY A 550 4.79 53.13 40.27
C GLY A 550 4.36 52.41 41.56
N ARG A 551 3.50 51.39 41.49
CA ARG A 551 3.11 50.57 42.65
C ARG A 551 4.22 49.56 42.99
N SER A 552 4.71 49.60 44.23
CA SER A 552 5.64 48.61 44.77
C SER A 552 4.95 47.60 45.69
N GLY A 553 5.55 46.42 45.85
CA GLY A 553 5.07 45.39 46.75
C GLY A 553 6.13 44.32 47.01
N THR A 554 5.91 43.52 48.05
CA THR A 554 6.78 42.41 48.43
C THR A 554 6.03 41.10 48.20
N ILE A 555 6.68 40.13 47.57
CA ILE A 555 6.13 38.79 47.35
C ILE A 555 7.01 37.79 48.10
N THR A 556 6.38 36.97 48.94
CA THR A 556 7.03 35.86 49.65
C THR A 556 6.36 34.56 49.25
N ARG A 557 7.09 33.66 48.59
CA ARG A 557 6.55 32.38 48.10
C ARG A 557 7.63 31.30 48.11
N PRO A 558 7.25 30.02 48.19
CA PRO A 558 8.19 28.94 47.95
C PRO A 558 8.63 28.93 46.48
N VAL A 559 9.89 28.55 46.21
CA VAL A 559 10.37 28.41 44.83
C VAL A 559 9.72 27.18 44.20
N GLU A 560 8.92 27.40 43.16
CA GLU A 560 8.17 26.33 42.48
C GLU A 560 9.09 25.54 41.53
N GLY A 561 10.03 26.23 40.88
CA GLY A 561 10.99 25.66 39.95
C GLY A 561 10.46 25.58 38.51
N ALA A 562 11.33 25.84 37.53
CA ALA A 562 10.94 25.95 36.12
C ALA A 562 10.24 24.71 35.56
N VAL A 563 10.67 23.49 35.93
CA VAL A 563 10.07 22.24 35.45
C VAL A 563 8.64 22.10 35.91
N ASN A 564 8.36 22.43 37.18
CA ASN A 564 7.01 22.31 37.75
C ASN A 564 6.09 23.38 37.17
N ILE A 565 6.58 24.60 37.00
CA ILE A 565 5.86 25.71 36.37
C ILE A 565 5.46 25.34 34.94
N LEU A 566 6.40 24.83 34.14
CA LEU A 566 6.15 24.43 32.76
C LEU A 566 5.10 23.31 32.67
N LYS A 567 5.19 22.28 33.51
CA LYS A 567 4.20 21.19 33.58
C LYS A 567 2.81 21.70 33.94
N ARG A 568 2.72 22.59 34.95
CA ARG A 568 1.45 23.18 35.37
C ARG A 568 0.83 24.06 34.29
N LEU A 569 1.62 24.91 33.64
CA LEU A 569 1.16 25.78 32.56
C LEU A 569 0.69 24.99 31.32
N LEU A 570 1.24 23.81 31.07
CA LEU A 570 0.78 22.92 30.00
C LEU A 570 -0.56 22.26 30.34
N ALA A 571 -0.80 21.93 31.62
CA ALA A 571 -2.05 21.34 32.09
C ALA A 571 -3.19 22.36 32.20
N GLU A 572 -2.88 23.62 32.50
CA GLU A 572 -3.82 24.73 32.45
C GLU A 572 -4.17 25.04 30.98
N ASN A 573 -5.34 24.61 30.50
CA ASN A 573 -5.84 24.80 29.11
C ASN A 573 -5.93 26.29 28.68
N ARG A 574 -4.80 26.93 28.39
CA ARG A 574 -4.70 28.32 27.89
C ARG A 574 -4.86 28.37 26.36
N THR A 575 -4.96 29.58 25.80
CA THR A 575 -5.07 29.83 24.35
C THR A 575 -3.96 29.12 23.56
N THR A 576 -4.29 28.65 22.35
CA THR A 576 -3.42 27.84 21.47
C THR A 576 -2.01 28.43 21.27
N GLY A 577 -1.89 29.74 21.08
CA GLY A 577 -0.59 30.40 20.91
C GLY A 577 0.31 30.41 22.15
N SER A 578 -0.27 30.37 23.37
CA SER A 578 0.51 30.29 24.61
C SER A 578 1.09 28.89 24.83
N ILE A 579 0.36 27.86 24.39
CA ILE A 579 0.76 26.45 24.52
C ILE A 579 1.95 26.12 23.59
N GLU A 580 2.00 26.65 22.37
CA GLU A 580 3.12 26.43 21.44
C GLU A 580 4.45 26.95 22.00
N HIS A 581 4.45 28.14 22.61
CA HIS A 581 5.64 28.69 23.25
C HIS A 581 6.14 27.89 24.46
N ILE A 582 5.25 27.17 25.15
CA ILE A 582 5.59 26.30 26.28
C ILE A 582 6.13 24.96 25.78
N LYS A 583 5.53 24.39 24.74
CA LYS A 583 5.91 23.09 24.17
C LYS A 583 7.37 23.00 23.71
N ARG A 584 8.00 24.12 23.36
CA ARG A 584 9.44 24.15 22.97
C ARG A 584 10.42 23.73 24.06
N TYR A 585 9.98 23.68 25.32
CA TYR A 585 10.81 23.21 26.44
C TYR A 585 10.59 21.73 26.76
N PHE A 586 9.76 21.05 25.97
CA PHE A 586 9.43 19.66 26.18
C PHE A 586 9.99 18.82 25.05
N ILE A 587 10.43 17.61 25.43
CA ILE A 587 10.80 16.55 24.49
C ILE A 587 9.98 15.32 24.79
N ASN A 588 9.76 14.50 23.76
CA ASN A 588 9.19 13.18 23.95
C ASN A 588 10.30 12.25 24.48
N LYS A 589 10.12 11.74 25.68
CA LYS A 589 10.96 10.66 26.23
C LYS A 589 10.16 9.35 26.27
N LYS A 590 10.86 8.21 26.28
CA LYS A 590 10.21 6.92 26.53
C LYS A 590 9.44 6.98 27.84
N CYS A 591 8.22 6.47 27.83
CA CYS A 591 7.33 6.43 28.98
C CYS A 591 8.04 5.78 30.18
N SER A 592 7.98 6.45 31.34
CA SER A 592 8.64 6.00 32.56
C SER A 592 8.10 4.66 33.07
N ARG A 593 6.80 4.39 32.84
CA ARG A 593 6.13 3.15 33.28
C ARG A 593 6.26 2.00 32.28
N CYS A 594 5.85 2.21 31.03
CA CYS A 594 5.88 1.14 30.02
C CYS A 594 7.21 1.01 29.29
N LYS A 595 8.15 1.95 29.46
CA LYS A 595 9.45 1.99 28.77
C LYS A 595 9.33 1.98 27.23
N GLY A 596 8.20 2.45 26.69
CA GLY A 596 7.90 2.43 25.26
C GLY A 596 7.01 1.27 24.80
N GLU A 597 6.69 0.30 25.66
CA GLU A 597 5.91 -0.89 25.27
C GLU A 597 4.39 -0.67 25.17
N ARG A 598 3.91 0.54 25.49
CA ARG A 598 2.52 1.05 25.33
C ARG A 598 1.40 0.35 26.10
N LEU A 599 1.65 -0.85 26.62
CA LEU A 599 0.66 -1.73 27.26
C LEU A 599 0.82 -1.79 28.79
N LEU A 600 -0.18 -2.37 29.48
CA LEU A 600 -0.09 -2.81 30.87
C LEU A 600 0.74 -4.09 31.03
N GLU A 601 1.21 -4.37 32.24
CA GLU A 601 2.03 -5.56 32.54
C GLU A 601 1.38 -6.87 32.10
N GLU A 602 0.05 -6.98 32.23
CA GLU A 602 -0.70 -8.18 31.86
C GLU A 602 -0.55 -8.58 30.39
N GLY A 603 -0.49 -7.60 29.48
CA GLY A 603 -0.24 -7.85 28.05
C GLY A 603 1.25 -7.89 27.70
N ARG A 604 2.07 -7.13 28.42
CA ARG A 604 3.53 -7.04 28.17
C ARG A 604 4.29 -8.30 28.51
N LEU A 605 3.83 -9.05 29.52
CA LEU A 605 4.53 -10.22 30.03
C LEU A 605 4.13 -11.53 29.34
N VAL A 606 3.11 -11.52 28.48
CA VAL A 606 2.74 -12.71 27.71
C VAL A 606 3.83 -13.01 26.68
N LYS A 607 4.27 -14.26 26.63
CA LYS A 607 5.35 -14.72 25.76
C LYS A 607 4.98 -15.98 24.97
N ILE A 608 5.62 -16.16 23.82
CA ILE A 608 5.62 -17.41 23.06
C ILE A 608 7.08 -17.87 22.98
N GLY A 609 7.39 -19.00 23.62
CA GLY A 609 8.78 -19.37 23.89
C GLY A 609 9.43 -18.33 24.81
N ASP A 610 10.53 -17.72 24.36
CA ASP A 610 11.27 -16.71 25.11
C ASP A 610 10.95 -15.26 24.69
N ILE A 611 10.03 -15.06 23.74
CA ILE A 611 9.75 -13.74 23.16
C ILE A 611 8.42 -13.19 23.67
N ARG A 612 8.45 -11.99 24.26
CA ARG A 612 7.26 -11.25 24.71
C ARG A 612 6.56 -10.56 23.54
N TYR A 613 5.26 -10.26 23.70
CA TYR A 613 4.51 -9.52 22.66
C TYR A 613 5.17 -8.18 22.24
N PRO A 614 5.60 -7.31 23.18
CA PRO A 614 6.27 -6.06 22.82
C PRO A 614 7.61 -6.25 22.10
N GLU A 615 8.28 -7.38 22.30
CA GLU A 615 9.53 -7.71 21.61
C GLU A 615 9.23 -8.17 20.17
N ALA A 616 8.21 -8.99 19.97
CA ALA A 616 7.80 -9.44 18.64
C ALA A 616 7.41 -8.26 17.71
N VAL A 617 6.68 -7.25 18.21
CA VAL A 617 6.32 -6.07 17.41
C VAL A 617 7.51 -5.14 17.11
N ASN A 618 8.58 -5.23 17.90
CA ASN A 618 9.81 -4.46 17.72
C ASN A 618 10.89 -5.20 16.92
N MET A 619 10.67 -6.45 16.54
CA MET A 619 11.52 -7.14 15.57
C MET A 619 11.41 -6.47 14.20
N SER A 620 12.51 -6.47 13.44
CA SER A 620 12.45 -6.15 12.02
C SER A 620 11.55 -7.15 11.30
N ILE A 621 10.90 -6.75 10.21
CA ILE A 621 9.98 -7.60 9.45
C ILE A 621 10.62 -8.93 9.03
N THR A 622 11.89 -8.90 8.58
CA THR A 622 12.64 -10.12 8.24
C THR A 622 12.85 -11.02 9.46
N THR A 623 13.24 -10.45 10.59
CA THR A 623 13.44 -11.20 11.84
C THR A 623 12.13 -11.80 12.34
N LEU A 624 11.05 -11.03 12.31
CA LEU A 624 9.73 -11.48 12.73
C LEU A 624 9.20 -12.62 11.84
N ARG A 625 9.42 -12.54 10.53
CA ARG A 625 9.04 -13.60 9.59
C ARG A 625 9.81 -14.90 9.88
N ASN A 626 11.12 -14.80 10.11
CA ASN A 626 11.95 -15.94 10.48
C ASN A 626 11.51 -16.55 11.82
N TRP A 627 11.18 -15.69 12.79
CA TRP A 627 10.62 -16.12 14.07
C TRP A 627 9.28 -16.87 13.91
N CYS A 628 8.37 -16.39 13.05
CA CYS A 628 7.12 -17.10 12.75
C CYS A 628 7.37 -18.51 12.18
N HIS A 629 8.34 -18.66 11.27
CA HIS A 629 8.72 -19.97 10.73
C HIS A 629 9.32 -20.89 11.80
N PHE A 630 10.21 -20.36 12.65
CA PHE A 630 10.80 -21.09 13.76
C PHE A 630 9.75 -21.59 14.75
N ILE A 631 8.81 -20.73 15.17
CA ILE A 631 7.73 -21.12 16.07
C ILE A 631 6.86 -22.21 15.43
N TYR A 632 6.43 -22.06 14.17
CA TYR A 632 5.58 -23.05 13.51
C TYR A 632 6.19 -24.47 13.51
N GLY A 633 7.51 -24.58 13.33
CA GLY A 633 8.24 -25.85 13.38
C GLY A 633 8.32 -26.48 14.76
N ASN A 634 8.34 -25.66 15.83
CA ASN A 634 8.49 -26.11 17.21
C ASN A 634 7.17 -26.26 17.99
N LEU A 635 6.04 -25.81 17.43
CA LEU A 635 4.72 -26.01 18.03
C LEU A 635 4.32 -27.48 18.04
N ASN A 636 3.61 -27.90 19.10
CA ASN A 636 2.95 -29.20 19.18
C ASN A 636 1.83 -29.31 18.12
N ALA A 637 1.34 -30.52 17.86
CA ALA A 637 0.36 -30.77 16.79
C ALA A 637 -0.95 -29.98 16.95
N ILE A 638 -1.43 -29.84 18.19
CA ILE A 638 -2.70 -29.16 18.52
C ILE A 638 -2.58 -27.65 18.28
N ASP A 639 -1.52 -27.02 18.79
CA ASP A 639 -1.30 -25.58 18.63
C ASP A 639 -0.93 -25.22 17.19
N ARG A 640 -0.24 -26.13 16.49
CA ARG A 640 0.03 -25.99 15.06
C ARG A 640 -1.25 -25.96 14.23
N GLU A 641 -2.24 -26.79 14.58
CA GLU A 641 -3.55 -26.79 13.92
C GLU A 641 -4.30 -25.48 14.17
N LYS A 642 -4.39 -25.03 15.43
CA LYS A 642 -5.05 -23.77 15.82
C LYS A 642 -4.45 -22.54 15.13
N CYS A 643 -3.12 -22.49 15.01
CA CYS A 643 -2.41 -21.30 14.54
C CYS A 643 -2.01 -21.33 13.06
N ARG A 644 -2.27 -22.43 12.33
CA ARG A 644 -1.86 -22.60 10.92
C ARG A 644 -2.28 -21.43 10.04
N ASP A 645 -3.55 -21.07 10.07
CA ASP A 645 -4.07 -19.99 9.22
C ASP A 645 -3.62 -18.60 9.68
N ILE A 646 -3.48 -18.40 10.98
CA ILE A 646 -2.99 -17.14 11.55
C ILE A 646 -1.55 -16.90 11.10
N LEU A 647 -0.66 -17.87 11.30
CA LEU A 647 0.74 -17.78 10.91
C LEU A 647 0.90 -17.69 9.39
N ARG A 648 0.10 -18.41 8.61
CA ARG A 648 0.08 -18.27 7.14
C ARG A 648 -0.24 -16.84 6.73
N LYS A 649 -1.30 -16.22 7.29
CA LYS A 649 -1.67 -14.83 6.97
C LYS A 649 -0.59 -13.82 7.39
N ILE A 650 0.00 -13.99 8.58
CA ILE A 650 1.12 -13.15 9.05
C ILE A 650 2.30 -13.26 8.10
N VAL A 651 2.78 -14.47 7.80
CA VAL A 651 3.94 -14.72 6.95
C VAL A 651 3.71 -14.20 5.54
N THR A 652 2.52 -14.38 4.96
CA THR A 652 2.20 -13.82 3.63
C THR A 652 2.30 -12.30 3.62
N LYS A 653 1.73 -11.62 4.60
CA LYS A 653 1.79 -10.15 4.70
C LYS A 653 3.21 -9.63 4.98
N LEU A 654 3.97 -10.30 5.87
CA LEU A 654 5.37 -9.96 6.14
C LEU A 654 6.24 -10.18 4.89
N LYS A 655 6.02 -11.26 4.16
CA LYS A 655 6.70 -11.53 2.88
C LYS A 655 6.44 -10.42 1.87
N LYS A 656 5.19 -9.92 1.77
CA LYS A 656 4.89 -8.76 0.90
C LYS A 656 5.66 -7.52 1.33
N LEU A 657 5.74 -7.23 2.63
CA LEU A 657 6.54 -6.11 3.13
C LEU A 657 8.05 -6.28 2.87
N GLU A 658 8.55 -7.51 2.92
CA GLU A 658 9.95 -7.83 2.59
C GLU A 658 10.21 -7.73 1.07
N GLU A 659 9.29 -8.22 0.23
CA GLU A 659 9.33 -8.10 -1.23
C GLU A 659 9.37 -6.63 -1.69
N VAL A 660 8.73 -5.72 -0.94
CA VAL A 660 8.81 -4.27 -1.20
C VAL A 660 10.07 -3.59 -0.63
N GLY A 661 11.00 -4.33 -0.04
CA GLY A 661 12.24 -3.77 0.51
C GLY A 661 12.10 -3.11 1.88
N LEU A 662 11.03 -3.42 2.63
CA LEU A 662 10.82 -2.93 3.99
C LEU A 662 11.22 -3.93 5.08
N GLY A 663 12.05 -4.93 4.76
CA GLY A 663 12.48 -5.96 5.72
C GLY A 663 13.10 -5.42 7.02
N TYR A 664 13.67 -4.21 6.99
CA TYR A 664 14.33 -3.56 8.13
C TYR A 664 13.39 -2.80 9.08
N ILE A 665 12.16 -2.46 8.67
CA ILE A 665 11.26 -1.70 9.55
C ILE A 665 10.63 -2.61 10.60
N THR A 666 10.16 -2.04 11.70
CA THR A 666 9.44 -2.77 12.75
C THR A 666 7.93 -2.53 12.66
N LEU A 667 7.13 -3.44 13.22
CA LEU A 667 5.67 -3.28 13.25
C LEU A 667 5.24 -2.12 14.16
N ASP A 668 5.98 -1.85 15.23
CA ASP A 668 5.66 -0.78 16.18
C ASP A 668 6.10 0.63 15.73
N ARG A 669 6.79 0.72 14.58
CA ARG A 669 7.24 2.00 14.01
C ARG A 669 6.06 2.92 13.72
N SER A 670 6.16 4.14 14.21
CA SER A 670 5.13 5.18 14.07
C SER A 670 4.99 5.61 12.61
N ILE A 671 3.76 5.71 12.11
CA ILE A 671 3.48 6.10 10.72
C ILE A 671 4.06 7.49 10.37
N PRO A 672 3.90 8.54 11.21
CA PRO A 672 4.56 9.83 10.99
C PRO A 672 6.09 9.79 10.85
N SER A 673 6.76 8.73 11.33
CA SER A 673 8.22 8.57 11.24
C SER A 673 8.70 7.92 9.94
N LEU A 674 7.78 7.44 9.10
CA LEU A 674 8.10 6.87 7.80
C LEU A 674 8.40 7.99 6.79
N SER A 675 9.42 7.78 5.97
CA SER A 675 9.63 8.59 4.76
C SER A 675 8.49 8.40 3.77
N GLY A 676 8.33 9.33 2.82
CA GLY A 676 7.31 9.24 1.77
C GLY A 676 7.37 7.90 1.01
N GLY A 677 8.57 7.50 0.58
CA GLY A 677 8.79 6.22 -0.11
C GLY A 677 8.57 4.98 0.77
N GLU A 678 8.85 5.03 2.08
CA GLU A 678 8.49 3.94 3.00
C GLU A 678 6.97 3.83 3.18
N ALA A 679 6.29 4.95 3.43
CA ALA A 679 4.83 4.99 3.61
C ALA A 679 4.10 4.48 2.35
N GLN A 680 4.59 4.86 1.18
CA GLN A 680 4.07 4.38 -0.09
C GLN A 680 4.27 2.87 -0.29
N ARG A 681 5.47 2.36 0.02
CA ARG A 681 5.76 0.92 -0.04
C ARG A 681 4.89 0.12 0.93
N VAL A 682 4.63 0.63 2.14
CA VAL A 682 3.67 0.02 3.10
C VAL A 682 2.26 -0.03 2.51
N LYS A 683 1.80 1.08 1.90
CA LYS A 683 0.46 1.16 1.27
C LYS A 683 0.34 0.15 0.13
N LEU A 684 1.35 0.07 -0.73
CA LEU A 684 1.39 -0.87 -1.86
C LEU A 684 1.44 -2.33 -1.41
N ALA A 685 2.29 -2.65 -0.42
CA ALA A 685 2.36 -3.99 0.16
C ALA A 685 1.02 -4.45 0.75
N ASN A 686 0.27 -3.53 1.36
CA ASN A 686 -1.05 -3.83 1.89
C ASN A 686 -2.06 -4.16 0.78
N GLN A 687 -2.00 -3.44 -0.35
CA GLN A 687 -2.88 -3.71 -1.50
C GLN A 687 -2.54 -5.05 -2.17
N LEU A 688 -1.25 -5.35 -2.36
CA LEU A 688 -0.80 -6.66 -2.86
C LEU A 688 -1.20 -7.83 -1.94
N GLY A 689 -1.36 -7.55 -0.64
CA GLY A 689 -1.78 -8.53 0.36
C GLY A 689 -3.29 -8.70 0.51
N SER A 690 -4.11 -7.90 -0.20
CA SER A 690 -5.58 -7.96 -0.11
C SER A 690 -6.18 -9.10 -0.94
N GLY A 691 -5.52 -9.44 -2.06
CA GLY A 691 -6.01 -10.46 -3.01
C GLY A 691 -7.24 -10.01 -3.81
N LEU A 692 -7.54 -8.70 -3.86
CA LEU A 692 -8.66 -8.16 -4.64
C LEU A 692 -8.39 -8.30 -6.15
N SER A 693 -9.45 -8.68 -6.88
CA SER A 693 -9.50 -8.77 -8.34
C SER A 693 -10.63 -7.89 -8.89
N ASN A 694 -10.58 -7.53 -10.18
CA ASN A 694 -11.59 -6.69 -10.84
C ASN A 694 -11.70 -5.26 -10.24
N ILE A 695 -10.62 -4.74 -9.68
CA ILE A 695 -10.51 -3.39 -9.13
C ILE A 695 -9.76 -2.48 -10.11
N LEU A 696 -10.15 -1.20 -10.16
CA LEU A 696 -9.43 -0.14 -10.85
C LEU A 696 -8.43 0.55 -9.90
N TYR A 697 -7.15 0.23 -10.00
CA TYR A 697 -6.10 0.93 -9.26
C TYR A 697 -5.64 2.16 -10.02
N ILE A 698 -5.64 3.32 -9.36
CA ILE A 698 -5.17 4.58 -9.97
C ILE A 698 -4.01 5.10 -9.12
N MET A 699 -2.84 5.26 -9.73
CA MET A 699 -1.58 5.62 -9.06
C MET A 699 -1.03 6.95 -9.56
N ASP A 700 -0.65 7.83 -8.64
CA ASP A 700 -0.07 9.14 -8.96
C ASP A 700 1.46 9.14 -8.78
N GLU A 701 2.20 9.25 -9.89
CA GLU A 701 3.67 9.30 -9.96
C GLU A 701 4.37 8.35 -8.99
N PRO A 702 4.11 7.03 -9.02
CA PRO A 702 4.54 6.16 -7.93
C PRO A 702 6.07 6.03 -7.82
N SER A 703 6.85 6.42 -8.84
CA SER A 703 8.32 6.45 -8.82
C SER A 703 8.94 7.60 -8.01
N LYS A 704 8.14 8.57 -7.59
CA LYS A 704 8.59 9.82 -6.98
C LYS A 704 9.23 9.58 -5.61
N GLY A 705 10.41 10.16 -5.38
CA GLY A 705 11.19 9.95 -4.15
C GLY A 705 11.75 8.53 -3.99
N LEU A 706 11.69 7.70 -5.04
CA LEU A 706 12.32 6.38 -5.07
C LEU A 706 13.64 6.43 -5.85
N HIS A 707 14.62 5.65 -5.37
CA HIS A 707 15.89 5.48 -6.06
C HIS A 707 15.68 4.62 -7.33
N PRO A 708 16.40 4.85 -8.45
CA PRO A 708 16.22 4.05 -9.68
C PRO A 708 16.36 2.54 -9.49
N LYS A 709 17.24 2.09 -8.57
CA LYS A 709 17.37 0.67 -8.17
C LYS A 709 16.04 0.07 -7.65
N ASP A 710 15.16 0.89 -7.08
CA ASP A 710 13.88 0.47 -6.51
C ASP A 710 12.73 0.48 -7.54
N PHE A 711 12.92 1.02 -8.75
CA PHE A 711 11.87 1.06 -9.78
C PHE A 711 11.44 -0.34 -10.22
N GLN A 712 12.39 -1.27 -10.33
CA GLN A 712 12.11 -2.63 -10.75
C GLN A 712 11.14 -3.33 -9.79
N PHE A 713 11.22 -3.02 -8.49
CA PHE A 713 10.28 -3.51 -7.50
C PHE A 713 8.86 -2.98 -7.77
N LEU A 714 8.72 -1.67 -7.94
CA LEU A 714 7.42 -1.03 -8.12
C LEU A 714 6.75 -1.50 -9.42
N ILE A 715 7.53 -1.64 -10.49
CA ILE A 715 7.11 -2.23 -11.77
C ILE A 715 6.59 -3.66 -11.56
N ARG A 716 7.35 -4.51 -10.84
CA ARG A 716 6.90 -5.88 -10.51
C ARG A 716 5.60 -5.89 -9.71
N ALA A 717 5.46 -5.01 -8.73
CA ALA A 717 4.23 -4.88 -7.94
C ALA A 717 3.02 -4.45 -8.79
N ILE A 718 3.19 -3.51 -9.71
CA ILE A 718 2.13 -3.09 -10.64
C ILE A 718 1.75 -4.24 -11.57
N CYS A 719 2.73 -4.99 -12.09
CA CYS A 719 2.49 -6.21 -12.86
C CYS A 719 1.76 -7.28 -12.05
N ASP A 720 2.06 -7.44 -10.76
CA ASP A 720 1.36 -8.39 -9.89
C ASP A 720 -0.09 -7.98 -9.63
N LEU A 721 -0.40 -6.68 -9.52
CA LEU A 721 -1.79 -6.20 -9.46
C LEU A 721 -2.54 -6.55 -10.75
N LYS A 722 -1.93 -6.34 -11.92
CA LYS A 722 -2.49 -6.76 -13.21
C LYS A 722 -2.74 -8.26 -13.27
N ARG A 723 -1.81 -9.10 -12.79
CA ARG A 723 -1.95 -10.57 -12.74
C ARG A 723 -3.15 -11.04 -11.92
N LEU A 724 -3.63 -10.23 -10.97
CA LEU A 724 -4.85 -10.48 -10.21
C LEU A 724 -6.12 -10.00 -10.94
N LYS A 725 -6.07 -9.79 -12.26
CA LYS A 725 -7.18 -9.25 -13.09
C LYS A 725 -7.68 -7.88 -12.63
N ASN A 726 -6.73 -7.02 -12.23
CA ASN A 726 -7.05 -5.63 -11.94
C ASN A 726 -6.66 -4.74 -13.12
N THR A 727 -7.40 -3.66 -13.29
CA THR A 727 -7.05 -2.59 -14.23
C THR A 727 -6.18 -1.59 -13.48
N VAL A 728 -5.02 -1.22 -14.04
CA VAL A 728 -4.10 -0.30 -13.37
C VAL A 728 -3.85 0.92 -14.26
N ILE A 729 -4.23 2.10 -13.76
CA ILE A 729 -3.88 3.39 -14.37
C ILE A 729 -2.71 3.99 -13.57
N VAL A 730 -1.62 4.28 -14.25
CA VAL A 730 -0.43 4.90 -13.64
C VAL A 730 -0.17 6.24 -14.31
N VAL A 731 -0.17 7.32 -13.53
CA VAL A 731 0.30 8.62 -14.01
C VAL A 731 1.83 8.67 -13.88
N GLU A 732 2.56 8.66 -14.99
CA GLU A 732 4.03 8.68 -15.02
C GLU A 732 4.58 9.28 -16.32
N HIS A 733 5.74 9.93 -16.22
CA HIS A 733 6.59 10.46 -17.28
C HIS A 733 7.92 9.70 -17.48
N ARG A 734 8.36 8.83 -16.54
CA ARG A 734 9.62 8.09 -16.68
C ARG A 734 9.54 6.95 -17.69
N LYS A 735 10.64 6.74 -18.42
CA LYS A 735 10.76 5.75 -19.51
C LYS A 735 10.49 4.32 -19.04
N GLU A 736 10.98 3.94 -17.86
CA GLU A 736 10.85 2.58 -17.33
C GLU A 736 9.38 2.18 -17.08
N PHE A 737 8.54 3.14 -16.69
CA PHE A 737 7.10 2.91 -16.48
C PHE A 737 6.32 2.95 -17.79
N ILE A 738 6.67 3.87 -18.69
CA ILE A 738 6.09 3.95 -20.04
C ILE A 738 6.33 2.64 -20.80
N GLN A 739 7.51 2.04 -20.68
CA GLN A 739 7.85 0.75 -21.30
C GLN A 739 7.05 -0.44 -20.76
N MET A 740 6.53 -0.37 -19.53
CA MET A 740 5.68 -1.41 -18.95
C MET A 740 4.23 -1.32 -19.43
N ALA A 741 3.82 -0.17 -19.98
CA ALA A 741 2.45 0.11 -20.34
C ALA A 741 1.94 -0.84 -21.42
N ASP A 742 0.83 -1.53 -21.15
CA ASP A 742 0.07 -2.21 -22.21
C ASP A 742 -0.62 -1.17 -23.13
N HIS A 743 -1.02 -0.04 -22.53
CA HIS A 743 -1.68 1.08 -23.19
C HIS A 743 -1.09 2.40 -22.69
N LEU A 744 -0.75 3.31 -23.61
CA LEU A 744 -0.17 4.61 -23.31
C LEU A 744 -1.14 5.71 -23.73
N ILE A 745 -1.33 6.68 -22.82
CA ILE A 745 -2.11 7.89 -23.06
C ILE A 745 -1.17 9.08 -22.85
N GLU A 746 -0.98 9.92 -23.87
CA GLU A 746 -0.18 11.13 -23.77
C GLU A 746 -1.09 12.36 -23.78
N ILE A 747 -0.94 13.22 -22.76
CA ILE A 747 -1.66 14.48 -22.64
C ILE A 747 -0.68 15.66 -22.70
N GLY A 748 -0.96 16.61 -23.59
CA GLY A 748 -0.11 17.78 -23.81
C GLY A 748 -0.79 18.81 -24.71
N PRO A 749 -0.03 19.53 -25.56
CA PRO A 749 1.45 19.60 -25.64
C PRO A 749 2.11 20.43 -24.54
N GLY A 750 1.37 21.30 -23.86
CA GLY A 750 1.88 22.20 -22.80
C GLY A 750 1.22 21.99 -21.44
N ALA A 751 1.46 22.92 -20.53
CA ALA A 751 0.84 22.99 -19.21
C ALA A 751 -0.33 24.00 -19.19
N GLY A 752 -1.29 23.81 -18.27
CA GLY A 752 -2.42 24.73 -18.09
C GLY A 752 -3.29 24.81 -19.35
N ASN A 753 -3.66 26.02 -19.75
CA ASN A 753 -4.45 26.29 -20.97
C ASN A 753 -3.84 25.75 -22.28
N TYR A 754 -2.53 25.48 -22.32
CA TYR A 754 -1.84 24.89 -23.48
C TYR A 754 -1.73 23.35 -23.40
N GLY A 755 -2.24 22.77 -22.33
CA GLY A 755 -2.38 21.33 -22.14
C GLY A 755 -3.82 20.86 -22.37
N GLY A 756 -4.12 19.68 -21.85
CA GLY A 756 -5.46 19.10 -21.85
C GLY A 756 -5.92 18.56 -23.19
N GLN A 757 -5.02 18.44 -24.17
CA GLN A 757 -5.30 17.75 -25.43
C GLN A 757 -4.74 16.33 -25.36
N LEU A 758 -5.51 15.39 -25.90
CA LEU A 758 -5.04 14.03 -26.12
C LEU A 758 -4.09 14.03 -27.32
N LEU A 759 -2.81 13.80 -27.08
CA LEU A 759 -1.80 13.69 -28.15
C LEU A 759 -1.75 12.27 -28.72
N TYR A 760 -1.84 11.28 -27.85
CA TYR A 760 -1.74 9.88 -28.22
C TYR A 760 -2.56 8.98 -27.28
N SER A 761 -3.12 7.90 -27.83
CA SER A 761 -3.77 6.82 -27.08
C SER A 761 -3.62 5.52 -27.86
N GLY A 762 -2.83 4.56 -27.38
CA GLY A 762 -2.57 3.31 -28.11
C GLY A 762 -1.61 2.35 -27.39
N LYS A 763 -1.22 1.26 -28.06
CA LYS A 763 -0.28 0.26 -27.50
C LYS A 763 1.09 0.88 -27.22
N GLY A 764 1.72 0.48 -26.10
CA GLY A 764 2.98 1.04 -25.59
C GLY A 764 4.24 0.87 -26.47
N GLU A 765 4.15 0.26 -27.66
CA GLU A 765 5.33 -0.08 -28.48
C GLU A 765 5.62 0.85 -29.67
N GLN A 766 4.90 1.95 -29.88
CA GLN A 766 5.22 2.88 -30.98
C GLN A 766 5.17 4.35 -30.57
N GLN A 767 6.27 4.81 -29.96
CA GLN A 767 6.76 6.17 -30.18
C GLN A 767 8.27 6.23 -29.89
N MET A 768 9.06 6.41 -30.96
CA MET A 768 10.33 7.12 -30.86
C MET A 768 9.99 8.48 -30.25
N PHE A 769 10.34 8.70 -28.98
CA PHE A 769 10.36 10.04 -28.42
C PHE A 769 11.22 10.90 -29.35
N CYS A 770 10.60 11.88 -29.98
CA CYS A 770 11.25 12.86 -30.83
C CYS A 770 12.52 13.33 -30.12
N ASP A 771 13.66 13.23 -30.81
CA ASP A 771 14.96 13.67 -30.34
C ASP A 771 14.84 15.04 -29.66
N ALA A 772 14.90 15.04 -28.33
CA ALA A 772 15.35 16.22 -27.63
C ALA A 772 16.77 16.42 -28.11
N LYS A 773 16.95 17.32 -29.10
CA LYS A 773 18.25 17.79 -29.55
C LYS A 773 19.12 17.91 -28.30
N ASP A 774 20.18 17.11 -28.24
CA ASP A 774 21.24 17.27 -27.26
C ASP A 774 21.78 18.69 -27.44
N TYR A 775 21.23 19.63 -26.67
CA TYR A 775 21.85 20.92 -26.48
C TYR A 775 23.03 20.66 -25.56
N GLU A 776 24.16 20.42 -26.20
CA GLU A 776 25.47 20.34 -25.59
C GLU A 776 25.80 21.71 -24.98
N TYR A 777 25.30 21.95 -23.76
CA TYR A 777 25.76 23.06 -22.96
C TYR A 777 27.15 22.71 -22.43
N SER A 778 28.16 23.32 -23.05
CA SER A 778 29.52 23.37 -22.54
C SER A 778 29.55 24.10 -21.20
N VAL A 779 29.36 23.36 -20.12
CA VAL A 779 29.61 23.89 -18.77
C VAL A 779 31.12 23.95 -18.58
N LYS A 780 31.68 25.17 -18.59
CA LYS A 780 33.04 25.40 -18.08
C LYS A 780 33.06 24.89 -16.64
N ARG A 781 33.77 23.78 -16.40
CA ARG A 781 34.03 23.25 -15.05
C ARG A 781 34.59 24.38 -14.19
N ALA A 782 34.01 24.59 -13.02
CA ALA A 782 34.54 25.56 -12.07
C ALA A 782 35.98 25.16 -11.73
N VAL A 783 36.89 26.13 -11.79
CA VAL A 783 38.27 25.95 -11.34
C VAL A 783 38.25 25.52 -9.87
N ILE A 784 39.03 24.49 -9.53
CA ILE A 784 39.23 24.03 -8.16
C ILE A 784 40.00 25.13 -7.43
N GLU A 785 39.29 26.06 -6.81
CA GLU A 785 39.85 27.00 -5.84
C GLU A 785 39.71 26.41 -4.44
N GLU A 786 40.72 26.63 -3.58
CA GLU A 786 40.63 26.38 -2.15
C GLU A 786 39.50 27.23 -1.56
N ASN A 787 38.30 26.65 -1.48
CA ASN A 787 37.12 27.31 -0.93
C ASN A 787 37.01 27.01 0.56
N GLU A 788 36.58 28.00 1.33
CA GLU A 788 36.09 27.84 2.70
C GLU A 788 35.02 26.74 2.74
N LYS A 789 35.00 25.95 3.82
CA LYS A 789 34.09 24.79 3.96
C LYS A 789 33.41 24.81 5.31
N ILE A 790 32.14 24.41 5.32
CA ILE A 790 31.43 24.05 6.54
C ILE A 790 31.84 22.61 6.86
N VAL A 791 32.30 22.36 8.09
CA VAL A 791 32.66 21.02 8.54
C VAL A 791 31.74 20.62 9.69
N LEU A 792 30.94 19.58 9.47
CA LEU A 792 30.11 18.93 10.48
C LEU A 792 30.82 17.66 10.95
N LYS A 793 31.14 17.57 12.24
CA LYS A 793 31.83 16.41 12.83
C LYS A 793 30.90 15.57 13.70
N GLY A 794 31.08 14.25 13.60
CA GLY A 794 30.48 13.25 14.48
C GLY A 794 28.96 13.16 14.39
N ALA A 795 28.37 13.28 13.20
CA ALA A 795 26.93 13.20 13.05
C ALA A 795 26.40 11.78 13.35
N ARG A 796 25.52 11.66 14.34
CA ARG A 796 24.98 10.39 14.88
C ARG A 796 23.45 10.28 14.86
N THR A 797 22.78 11.26 14.29
CA THR A 797 21.30 11.31 14.24
C THR A 797 20.68 10.09 13.54
N ASN A 798 19.77 9.39 14.22
CA ASN A 798 19.09 8.18 13.74
C ASN A 798 20.07 7.02 13.41
N ASN A 799 20.25 6.70 12.13
CA ASN A 799 21.09 5.60 11.67
C ASN A 799 22.51 6.03 11.25
N LEU A 800 22.86 7.32 11.35
CA LEU A 800 24.18 7.82 10.97
C LEU A 800 25.28 7.26 11.88
N LYS A 801 26.38 6.79 11.28
CA LYS A 801 27.44 6.05 11.96
C LYS A 801 28.61 6.95 12.34
N ASN A 802 28.32 8.03 13.07
CA ASN A 802 29.32 9.01 13.52
C ASN A 802 30.16 9.57 12.36
N ILE A 803 29.48 10.17 11.38
CA ILE A 803 30.13 10.62 10.14
C ILE A 803 30.58 12.08 10.22
N ASP A 804 31.71 12.36 9.58
CA ASP A 804 32.24 13.70 9.36
C ASP A 804 31.97 14.09 7.90
N VAL A 805 31.44 15.30 7.67
CA VAL A 805 31.06 15.76 6.33
C VAL A 805 31.51 17.19 6.12
N SER A 806 32.10 17.48 4.95
CA SER A 806 32.49 18.83 4.55
C SER A 806 31.63 19.36 3.40
N ILE A 807 31.27 20.65 3.47
CA ILE A 807 30.43 21.32 2.47
C ILE A 807 31.18 22.56 1.97
N PRO A 808 31.71 22.55 0.73
CA PRO A 808 32.36 23.73 0.18
C PRO A 808 31.37 24.87 -0.03
N LEU A 809 31.75 26.08 0.41
CA LEU A 809 30.97 27.29 0.22
C LEU A 809 30.99 27.76 -1.23
N LYS A 810 29.96 28.49 -1.64
CA LYS A 810 29.77 29.08 -2.99
C LYS A 810 29.71 28.05 -4.12
N LYS A 811 29.41 26.79 -3.80
CA LYS A 811 29.32 25.67 -4.75
C LYS A 811 27.96 25.00 -4.68
N MET A 812 27.67 24.20 -5.72
CA MET A 812 26.55 23.28 -5.76
C MET A 812 27.00 21.92 -5.20
N VAL A 813 26.48 21.57 -4.02
CA VAL A 813 26.79 20.32 -3.31
C VAL A 813 25.59 19.39 -3.41
N CYS A 814 25.80 18.14 -3.84
CA CYS A 814 24.74 17.15 -3.97
C CYS A 814 24.91 16.01 -2.97
N VAL A 815 23.89 15.76 -2.15
CA VAL A 815 23.82 14.65 -1.20
C VAL A 815 23.01 13.52 -1.84
N VAL A 816 23.67 12.40 -2.09
CA VAL A 816 23.13 11.23 -2.82
C VAL A 816 23.21 9.97 -1.96
N GLY A 817 22.52 8.90 -2.36
CA GLY A 817 22.51 7.62 -1.65
C GLY A 817 21.14 6.96 -1.64
N VAL A 818 21.05 5.66 -1.36
CA VAL A 818 19.79 4.89 -1.43
C VAL A 818 18.71 5.36 -0.43
N SER A 819 17.46 4.94 -0.62
CA SER A 819 16.37 5.28 0.31
C SER A 819 16.67 4.70 1.71
N GLY A 820 16.53 5.52 2.76
CA GLY A 820 16.88 5.12 4.13
C GLY A 820 18.37 5.15 4.47
N SER A 821 19.26 5.59 3.56
CA SER A 821 20.71 5.67 3.83
C SER A 821 21.13 6.74 4.85
N GLY A 822 20.23 7.66 5.21
CA GLY A 822 20.49 8.73 6.19
C GLY A 822 20.55 10.15 5.62
N LYS A 823 20.25 10.38 4.32
CA LYS A 823 20.30 11.72 3.68
C LYS A 823 19.55 12.81 4.44
N SER A 824 18.26 12.60 4.73
CA SER A 824 17.44 13.55 5.48
C SER A 824 17.85 13.64 6.96
N SER A 825 18.41 12.57 7.54
CA SER A 825 19.00 12.61 8.88
C SER A 825 20.20 13.55 8.92
N LEU A 826 21.08 13.47 7.91
CA LEU A 826 22.26 14.32 7.80
C LEU A 826 21.86 15.78 7.54
N VAL A 827 21.07 16.04 6.50
CA VAL A 827 20.81 17.41 6.04
C VAL A 827 19.68 18.07 6.84
N SER A 828 18.49 17.47 6.85
CA SER A 828 17.28 18.11 7.39
C SER A 828 17.22 18.11 8.91
N LYS A 829 17.75 17.05 9.57
CA LYS A 829 17.69 16.90 11.04
C LYS A 829 18.98 17.31 11.77
N THR A 830 20.13 17.32 11.10
CA THR A 830 21.41 17.63 11.75
C THR A 830 22.00 18.93 11.21
N LEU A 831 22.37 18.98 9.94
CA LEU A 831 23.06 20.12 9.34
C LEU A 831 22.25 21.41 9.39
N TYR A 832 21.02 21.42 8.87
CA TYR A 832 20.18 22.62 8.86
C TYR A 832 19.91 23.15 10.28
N PRO A 833 19.44 22.32 11.23
CA PRO A 833 19.27 22.72 12.63
C PRO A 833 20.57 23.19 13.30
N ALA A 834 21.71 22.56 13.02
CA ALA A 834 23.00 22.96 13.58
C ALA A 834 23.44 24.35 13.09
N ILE A 835 23.26 24.66 11.81
CA ILE A 835 23.59 25.99 11.27
C ILE A 835 22.65 27.06 11.86
N GLU A 836 21.34 26.81 11.91
CA GLU A 836 20.38 27.76 12.50
C GLU A 836 20.69 28.04 13.98
N LYS A 837 21.03 27.00 14.75
CA LYS A 837 21.45 27.13 16.16
C LYS A 837 22.72 27.97 16.29
N ALA A 838 23.72 27.75 15.44
CA ALA A 838 24.97 28.51 15.43
C ALA A 838 24.76 29.99 15.05
N LEU A 839 23.76 30.29 14.20
CA LEU A 839 23.33 31.65 13.88
C LEU A 839 22.48 32.31 14.98
N GLY A 840 22.29 31.65 16.13
CA GLY A 840 21.53 32.18 17.27
C GLY A 840 20.00 32.14 17.08
N ARG A 841 19.49 31.36 16.13
CA ARG A 841 18.04 31.21 15.87
C ARG A 841 17.49 30.04 16.69
N SER A 842 16.21 30.14 17.08
CA SER A 842 15.54 29.07 17.83
C SER A 842 15.17 27.92 16.90
N VAL A 843 15.59 26.70 17.24
CA VAL A 843 15.28 25.49 16.49
C VAL A 843 14.51 24.52 17.37
N GLU A 844 13.49 23.86 16.83
CA GLU A 844 12.62 22.94 17.60
C GLU A 844 13.35 21.67 18.04
N ASP A 845 14.19 21.11 17.17
CA ASP A 845 14.93 19.86 17.41
C ASP A 845 16.21 19.86 16.58
N VAL A 846 17.31 19.40 17.18
CA VAL A 846 18.64 19.37 16.57
C VAL A 846 19.20 17.97 16.82
N GLY A 847 19.56 17.27 15.75
CA GLY A 847 20.17 15.95 15.82
C GLY A 847 21.51 15.91 16.56
N GLU A 848 22.00 14.71 16.83
CA GLU A 848 23.27 14.49 17.56
C GLU A 848 24.48 14.70 16.63
N TYR A 849 25.41 15.57 17.05
CA TYR A 849 26.71 15.81 16.40
C TYR A 849 27.72 16.33 17.44
N ASP A 850 29.02 16.32 17.11
CA ASP A 850 30.09 16.78 18.00
C ASP A 850 30.37 18.28 17.87
N SER A 851 30.56 18.77 16.65
CA SER A 851 30.81 20.19 16.39
C SER A 851 30.50 20.58 14.95
N ILE A 852 30.23 21.87 14.73
CA ILE A 852 30.12 22.49 13.40
C ILE A 852 31.05 23.71 13.33
N SER A 853 31.79 23.86 12.24
CA SER A 853 32.75 24.96 12.02
C SER A 853 32.70 25.48 10.59
N GLY A 854 33.29 26.65 10.33
CA GLY A 854 33.30 27.27 8.99
C GLY A 854 32.01 28.01 8.64
N LEU A 855 31.36 28.61 9.64
CA LEU A 855 30.11 29.39 9.47
C LEU A 855 30.34 30.90 9.41
N ASP A 856 31.60 31.34 9.42
CA ASP A 856 31.96 32.75 9.35
C ASP A 856 31.50 33.35 8.00
N GLY A 857 30.86 34.52 8.06
CA GLY A 857 30.31 35.19 6.86
C GLY A 857 28.95 34.65 6.37
N ILE A 858 28.38 33.63 7.03
CA ILE A 858 27.05 33.10 6.68
C ILE A 858 25.98 33.93 7.38
N SER A 859 25.10 34.55 6.60
CA SER A 859 24.07 35.47 7.11
C SER A 859 22.68 34.85 7.13
N ASN A 860 22.38 33.94 6.20
CA ASN A 860 21.04 33.38 6.03
C ASN A 860 21.09 31.93 5.54
N VAL A 861 20.16 31.13 6.04
CA VAL A 861 19.90 29.77 5.55
C VAL A 861 18.45 29.68 5.10
N TYR A 862 18.24 29.12 3.92
CA TYR A 862 16.93 28.91 3.30
C TYR A 862 16.71 27.40 3.11
N TYR A 863 15.82 26.81 3.91
CA TYR A 863 15.46 25.40 3.77
C TYR A 863 14.15 25.22 3.00
N VAL A 864 14.25 24.63 1.81
CA VAL A 864 13.13 24.41 0.88
C VAL A 864 12.75 22.93 0.89
N SER A 865 11.92 22.57 1.87
CA SER A 865 11.37 21.22 2.02
C SER A 865 10.09 20.97 1.23
N GLN A 866 9.77 19.69 0.99
CA GLN A 866 8.51 19.23 0.40
C GLN A 866 7.28 19.37 1.33
N LYS A 867 7.44 19.83 2.58
CA LYS A 867 6.30 20.03 3.49
C LYS A 867 5.25 20.95 2.83
N PRO A 868 3.95 20.69 2.95
CA PRO A 868 2.93 21.54 2.34
C PRO A 868 3.04 22.99 2.84
N ILE A 869 2.73 23.95 1.96
CA ILE A 869 2.82 25.39 2.25
C ILE A 869 1.87 25.82 3.36
N GLY A 870 0.69 25.20 3.41
CA GLY A 870 -0.34 25.48 4.41
C GLY A 870 -1.27 24.29 4.56
N LYS A 871 -1.81 24.12 5.78
CA LYS A 871 -2.75 23.04 6.10
C LYS A 871 -4.21 23.40 5.79
N ASN A 872 -4.48 24.62 5.33
CA ASN A 872 -5.82 25.17 5.17
C ASN A 872 -6.01 25.82 3.79
N SER A 873 -7.27 25.86 3.33
CA SER A 873 -7.68 26.42 2.03
C SER A 873 -7.45 27.92 1.85
N ARG A 874 -7.08 28.61 2.95
CA ARG A 874 -6.77 30.04 2.97
C ARG A 874 -5.35 30.36 2.51
N SER A 875 -4.47 29.36 2.51
CA SER A 875 -3.11 29.52 1.97
C SER A 875 -3.16 29.36 0.46
N THR A 876 -2.70 30.35 -0.30
CA THR A 876 -2.61 30.32 -1.77
C THR A 876 -1.19 30.69 -2.22
N PRO A 877 -0.81 30.44 -3.50
CA PRO A 877 0.45 30.93 -4.05
C PRO A 877 0.65 32.43 -3.84
N GLY A 878 -0.41 33.22 -4.03
CA GLY A 878 -0.39 34.66 -3.83
C GLY A 878 -0.14 35.09 -2.39
N THR A 879 -0.80 34.46 -1.40
CA THR A 879 -0.62 34.82 0.02
C THR A 879 0.74 34.39 0.54
N TYR A 880 1.24 33.23 0.12
CA TYR A 880 2.51 32.70 0.63
C TYR A 880 3.72 33.48 0.11
N THR A 881 3.72 33.83 -1.16
CA THR A 881 4.80 34.65 -1.74
C THR A 881 4.76 36.10 -1.25
N GLY A 882 3.64 36.53 -0.66
CA GLY A 882 3.41 37.91 -0.21
C GLY A 882 3.00 38.86 -1.33
N VAL A 883 2.95 38.40 -2.60
CA VAL A 883 2.53 39.25 -3.73
C VAL A 883 1.07 39.69 -3.60
N PHE A 884 0.23 38.89 -2.94
CA PHE A 884 -1.16 39.28 -2.71
C PHE A 884 -1.27 40.54 -1.85
N ASP A 885 -0.37 40.74 -0.90
CA ASP A 885 -0.38 41.95 -0.06
C ASP A 885 -0.08 43.20 -0.88
N LEU A 886 0.85 43.10 -1.85
CA LEU A 886 1.15 44.17 -2.81
C LEU A 886 -0.06 44.47 -3.70
N ILE A 887 -0.76 43.44 -4.16
CA ILE A 887 -1.98 43.60 -4.97
C ILE A 887 -3.10 44.22 -4.14
N ARG A 888 -3.29 43.82 -2.87
CA ARG A 888 -4.28 44.41 -1.96
C ARG A 888 -4.01 45.90 -1.72
N ASP A 889 -2.75 46.27 -1.51
CA ASP A 889 -2.34 47.67 -1.39
C ASP A 889 -2.62 48.47 -2.66
N TYR A 890 -2.39 47.84 -3.82
CA TYR A 890 -2.65 48.47 -5.11
C TYR A 890 -4.16 48.71 -5.33
N TYR A 891 -5.02 47.70 -5.09
CA TYR A 891 -6.47 47.83 -5.23
C TYR A 891 -7.06 48.86 -4.26
N ALA A 892 -6.57 48.92 -3.01
CA ALA A 892 -7.00 49.95 -2.05
C ALA A 892 -6.63 51.38 -2.49
N ASN A 893 -5.62 51.53 -3.35
CA ASN A 893 -5.19 52.82 -3.87
C ASN A 893 -5.88 53.25 -5.17
N LEU A 894 -6.71 52.42 -5.79
CA LEU A 894 -7.50 52.77 -6.95
C LEU A 894 -8.50 53.91 -6.63
N SER A 895 -8.76 54.77 -7.62
CA SER A 895 -9.70 55.90 -7.46
C SER A 895 -11.07 55.46 -6.98
N ASP A 896 -11.58 54.35 -7.52
CA ASP A 896 -12.92 53.85 -7.23
C ASP A 896 -12.99 53.21 -5.84
N ALA A 897 -11.92 52.56 -5.38
CA ALA A 897 -11.81 52.03 -4.03
C ALA A 897 -11.78 53.16 -2.99
N LYS A 898 -11.03 54.24 -3.26
CA LYS A 898 -10.97 55.43 -2.39
C LYS A 898 -12.33 56.13 -2.29
N LYS A 899 -13.08 56.26 -3.40
CA LYS A 899 -14.45 56.78 -3.40
C LYS A 899 -15.40 55.90 -2.57
N ALA A 900 -15.25 54.58 -2.67
CA ALA A 900 -16.04 53.61 -1.91
C ALA A 900 -15.59 53.45 -0.44
N LYS A 901 -14.58 54.19 0.02
CA LYS A 901 -13.97 54.11 1.37
C LYS A 901 -13.49 52.69 1.73
N LEU A 902 -13.08 51.90 0.73
CA LEU A 902 -12.55 50.55 0.95
C LEU A 902 -11.06 50.63 1.32
N THR A 903 -10.69 49.94 2.39
CA THR A 903 -9.30 49.91 2.89
C THR A 903 -8.59 48.62 2.45
N LYS A 904 -7.26 48.53 2.61
CA LYS A 904 -6.46 47.32 2.35
C LYS A 904 -7.05 46.05 3.00
N GLU A 905 -7.65 46.20 4.18
CA GLU A 905 -8.27 45.09 4.92
C GLU A 905 -9.50 44.54 4.20
N CYS A 906 -10.28 45.37 3.49
CA CYS A 906 -11.44 44.95 2.71
C CYS A 906 -11.04 44.06 1.51
N PHE A 907 -9.82 44.22 0.99
CA PHE A 907 -9.30 43.38 -0.09
C PHE A 907 -8.66 42.08 0.41
N SER A 908 -8.76 41.75 1.71
CA SER A 908 -8.31 40.46 2.25
C SER A 908 -9.48 39.51 2.48
N PHE A 909 -9.47 38.34 1.84
CA PHE A 909 -10.45 37.28 2.11
C PHE A 909 -10.28 36.64 3.50
N ASN A 910 -9.22 36.97 4.25
CA ASN A 910 -9.06 36.56 5.64
C ASN A 910 -9.63 37.58 6.65
N SER A 911 -10.08 38.75 6.17
CA SER A 911 -10.64 39.81 7.00
C SER A 911 -12.17 39.80 6.95
N GLN A 912 -12.80 39.96 8.11
CA GLN A 912 -14.26 40.07 8.22
C GLN A 912 -14.83 41.25 7.42
N LYS A 913 -14.03 42.30 7.16
CA LYS A 913 -14.47 43.52 6.45
C LYS A 913 -14.70 43.34 4.95
N GLY A 914 -14.24 42.25 4.34
CA GLY A 914 -14.37 42.04 2.90
C GLY A 914 -14.63 40.61 2.45
N GLN A 915 -14.41 39.63 3.33
CA GLN A 915 -14.70 38.23 3.04
C GLN A 915 -16.21 37.98 2.87
N CYS A 916 -16.56 37.03 2.00
CA CYS A 916 -17.92 36.54 1.88
C CYS A 916 -18.43 36.00 3.22
N GLU A 917 -19.66 36.37 3.60
CA GLU A 917 -20.26 36.02 4.90
C GLU A 917 -20.57 34.53 5.04
N VAL A 918 -20.83 33.83 3.93
CA VAL A 918 -21.22 32.41 3.93
C VAL A 918 -20.00 31.50 4.05
N CYS A 919 -19.06 31.59 3.10
CA CYS A 919 -17.86 30.76 3.13
C CYS A 919 -16.73 31.31 4.00
N LYS A 920 -16.93 32.48 4.65
CA LYS A 920 -15.91 33.17 5.48
C LYS A 920 -14.56 33.27 4.76
N GLY A 921 -14.62 33.63 3.48
CA GLY A 921 -13.45 33.81 2.61
C GLY A 921 -12.77 32.55 2.10
N ALA A 922 -13.30 31.35 2.38
CA ALA A 922 -12.75 30.11 1.84
C ALA A 922 -13.03 29.94 0.33
N GLY A 923 -14.14 30.52 -0.17
CA GLY A 923 -14.62 30.33 -1.53
C GLY A 923 -15.39 29.03 -1.75
N GLU A 924 -15.20 28.06 -0.87
CA GLU A 924 -15.83 26.74 -0.89
C GLU A 924 -16.44 26.42 0.49
N ILE A 925 -17.37 25.47 0.52
CA ILE A 925 -18.02 24.96 1.73
C ILE A 925 -17.69 23.47 1.82
N ALA A 926 -17.17 23.04 2.98
CA ALA A 926 -16.91 21.63 3.26
C ALA A 926 -18.21 20.94 3.68
N ILE A 927 -18.52 19.84 3.03
CA ILE A 927 -19.62 18.94 3.35
C ILE A 927 -18.99 17.73 4.05
N PRO A 928 -19.24 17.56 5.37
CA PRO A 928 -18.67 16.45 6.12
C PRO A 928 -19.23 15.13 5.63
N MET A 929 -18.34 14.19 5.28
CA MET A 929 -18.72 12.84 4.85
C MET A 929 -18.37 11.83 5.94
N HIS A 930 -19.28 10.90 6.26
CA HIS A 930 -19.07 9.94 7.36
C HIS A 930 -18.08 8.82 7.02
N PHE A 931 -18.01 8.39 5.75
CA PHE A 931 -17.21 7.24 5.31
C PHE A 931 -16.02 7.63 4.40
N MET A 932 -15.88 8.90 4.09
CA MET A 932 -14.88 9.43 3.17
C MET A 932 -14.36 10.80 3.61
N GLN A 933 -13.44 11.35 2.85
CA GLN A 933 -12.98 12.73 3.05
C GLN A 933 -14.11 13.72 2.73
N ASP A 934 -14.16 14.81 3.50
CA ASP A 934 -15.09 15.92 3.28
C ASP A 934 -14.99 16.44 1.84
N ILE A 935 -16.15 16.70 1.24
CA ILE A 935 -16.24 17.20 -0.14
C ILE A 935 -16.37 18.73 -0.09
N TYR A 936 -15.62 19.42 -0.95
CA TYR A 936 -15.64 20.87 -1.03
C TYR A 936 -16.44 21.32 -2.25
N VAL A 937 -17.50 22.08 -2.02
CA VAL A 937 -18.36 22.65 -3.07
C VAL A 937 -18.16 24.17 -3.17
N PRO A 938 -18.13 24.76 -4.38
CA PRO A 938 -18.05 26.21 -4.54
C PRO A 938 -19.19 26.93 -3.79
N CYS A 939 -18.87 28.01 -3.09
CA CYS A 939 -19.87 28.77 -2.35
C CYS A 939 -20.89 29.40 -3.30
N GLN A 940 -22.17 29.10 -3.11
CA GLN A 940 -23.25 29.62 -3.97
C GLN A 940 -23.38 31.15 -3.90
N LYS A 941 -23.08 31.79 -2.76
CA LYS A 941 -23.20 33.26 -2.58
C LYS A 941 -22.15 34.05 -3.37
N CYS A 942 -20.87 33.67 -3.27
CA CYS A 942 -19.78 34.37 -3.96
C CYS A 942 -19.31 33.67 -5.23
N LYS A 943 -19.92 32.53 -5.60
CA LYS A 943 -19.51 31.68 -6.74
C LYS A 943 -18.00 31.38 -6.77
N GLY A 944 -17.41 31.09 -5.61
CA GLY A 944 -15.97 30.85 -5.48
C GLY A 944 -15.07 32.08 -5.34
N GLN A 945 -15.57 33.29 -5.56
CA GLN A 945 -14.74 34.52 -5.59
C GLN A 945 -14.29 35.03 -4.21
N ARG A 946 -14.71 34.41 -3.10
CA ARG A 946 -14.28 34.67 -1.71
C ARG A 946 -14.65 36.03 -1.10
N TYR A 947 -15.12 37.00 -1.88
CA TYR A 947 -15.38 38.37 -1.43
C TYR A 947 -16.87 38.75 -1.38
N GLN A 948 -17.17 39.85 -0.70
CA GLN A 948 -18.47 40.53 -0.77
C GLN A 948 -18.64 41.28 -2.08
N GLU A 949 -19.88 41.49 -2.50
CA GLU A 949 -20.22 42.15 -3.76
C GLU A 949 -19.67 43.59 -3.86
N SER A 950 -19.59 44.32 -2.75
CA SER A 950 -19.01 45.68 -2.68
C SER A 950 -17.53 45.72 -3.10
N VAL A 951 -16.77 44.68 -2.77
CA VAL A 951 -15.35 44.55 -3.12
C VAL A 951 -15.20 44.14 -4.59
N LEU A 952 -16.07 43.24 -5.07
CA LEU A 952 -16.06 42.72 -6.44
C LEU A 952 -16.40 43.79 -7.51
N LYS A 953 -17.06 44.89 -7.11
CA LYS A 953 -17.34 46.04 -7.99
C LYS A 953 -16.08 46.83 -8.37
N ILE A 954 -15.02 46.78 -7.56
CA ILE A 954 -13.77 47.48 -7.86
C ILE A 954 -12.96 46.66 -8.86
N LYS A 955 -12.68 47.25 -10.03
CA LYS A 955 -12.00 46.58 -11.14
C LYS A 955 -10.73 47.32 -11.57
N TYR A 956 -9.71 46.57 -11.94
CA TYR A 956 -8.51 47.07 -12.61
C TYR A 956 -8.35 46.31 -13.93
N LYS A 957 -8.24 47.05 -15.04
CA LYS A 957 -8.22 46.48 -16.40
C LYS A 957 -9.36 45.48 -16.68
N GLY A 958 -10.54 45.72 -16.10
CA GLY A 958 -11.71 44.85 -16.25
C GLY A 958 -11.84 43.72 -15.22
N TYR A 959 -10.82 43.47 -14.39
CA TYR A 959 -10.79 42.38 -13.41
C TYR A 959 -10.95 42.87 -11.97
N SER A 960 -11.86 42.27 -11.21
CA SER A 960 -11.93 42.43 -9.76
C SER A 960 -10.83 41.63 -9.06
N ILE A 961 -10.58 41.92 -7.78
CA ILE A 961 -9.60 41.13 -7.01
C ILE A 961 -10.01 39.66 -6.88
N GLY A 962 -11.32 39.37 -6.90
CA GLY A 962 -11.85 38.01 -6.88
C GLY A 962 -11.61 37.29 -8.21
N ASP A 963 -11.75 38.00 -9.33
CA ASP A 963 -11.48 37.44 -10.66
C ASP A 963 -10.01 37.05 -10.80
N LEU A 964 -9.08 37.84 -10.25
CA LEU A 964 -7.65 37.52 -10.27
C LEU A 964 -7.32 36.17 -9.63
N LEU A 965 -8.11 35.71 -8.65
CA LEU A 965 -7.86 34.44 -7.96
C LEU A 965 -8.12 33.23 -8.87
N ASP A 966 -8.94 33.37 -9.91
CA ASP A 966 -9.26 32.28 -10.83
C ASP A 966 -8.35 32.24 -12.08
N LEU A 967 -7.60 33.32 -12.32
CA LEU A 967 -6.63 33.42 -13.41
C LEU A 967 -5.34 32.66 -13.13
N GLU A 968 -4.66 32.21 -14.19
CA GLU A 968 -3.31 31.65 -14.12
C GLU A 968 -2.29 32.74 -13.73
N ILE A 969 -1.23 32.35 -13.02
CA ILE A 969 -0.14 33.27 -12.61
C ILE A 969 0.43 34.04 -13.81
N ARG A 970 0.53 33.42 -14.99
CA ARG A 970 0.97 34.08 -16.23
C ARG A 970 0.07 35.25 -16.62
N GLU A 971 -1.24 35.06 -16.55
CA GLU A 971 -2.23 36.09 -16.92
C GLU A 971 -2.16 37.25 -15.91
N VAL A 972 -2.08 36.93 -14.62
CA VAL A 972 -1.90 37.95 -13.56
C VAL A 972 -0.59 38.71 -13.76
N ARG A 973 0.51 38.03 -14.12
CA ARG A 973 1.80 38.66 -14.44
C ARG A 973 1.67 39.66 -15.58
N ASP A 974 0.93 39.30 -16.62
CA ASP A 974 0.74 40.13 -17.82
C ASP A 974 -0.17 41.33 -17.54
N ILE A 975 -1.20 41.17 -16.69
CA ILE A 975 -2.04 42.28 -16.19
C ILE A 975 -1.20 43.32 -15.45
N PHE A 976 -0.26 42.87 -14.62
CA PHE A 976 0.61 43.70 -13.76
C PHE A 976 1.98 44.02 -14.34
N LYS A 977 2.21 43.84 -15.65
CA LYS A 977 3.51 44.08 -16.32
C LYS A 977 4.16 45.44 -16.02
N ASN A 978 3.36 46.48 -15.79
CA ASN A 978 3.84 47.84 -15.53
C ASN A 978 4.14 48.12 -14.04
N GLN A 979 3.87 47.17 -13.14
CA GLN A 979 4.11 47.32 -11.70
C GLN A 979 5.30 46.45 -11.29
N SER A 980 6.48 47.06 -11.20
CA SER A 980 7.77 46.35 -11.06
C SER A 980 7.83 45.41 -9.86
N SER A 981 7.29 45.80 -8.70
CA SER A 981 7.29 44.99 -7.47
C SER A 981 6.41 43.74 -7.59
N ILE A 982 5.20 43.89 -8.13
CA ILE A 982 4.25 42.77 -8.34
C ILE A 982 4.75 41.86 -9.45
N HIS A 983 5.15 42.44 -10.59
CA HIS A 983 5.59 41.71 -11.77
C HIS A 983 6.81 40.83 -11.46
N ARG A 984 7.77 41.31 -10.68
CA ARG A 984 8.98 40.55 -10.32
C ARG A 984 8.66 39.24 -9.58
N VAL A 985 7.72 39.25 -8.64
CA VAL A 985 7.34 38.02 -7.90
C VAL A 985 6.62 37.04 -8.82
N LEU A 986 5.68 37.53 -9.63
CA LEU A 986 4.91 36.70 -10.57
C LEU A 986 5.77 36.14 -11.70
N ASP A 987 6.77 36.90 -12.16
CA ASP A 987 7.76 36.46 -13.14
C ASP A 987 8.66 35.35 -12.56
N MET A 988 9.07 35.47 -11.29
CA MET A 988 9.81 34.39 -10.62
C MET A 988 8.98 33.11 -10.52
N LEU A 989 7.70 33.19 -10.17
CA LEU A 989 6.78 32.03 -10.18
C LEU A 989 6.68 31.41 -11.58
N CYS A 990 6.66 32.22 -12.63
CA CYS A 990 6.67 31.74 -14.02
C CYS A 990 8.00 31.07 -14.39
N LYS A 991 9.15 31.62 -13.96
CA LYS A 991 10.50 31.07 -14.22
C LYS A 991 10.73 29.71 -13.57
N VAL A 992 10.19 29.50 -12.37
CA VAL A 992 10.20 28.17 -11.73
C VAL A 992 9.15 27.20 -12.30
N GLY A 993 8.51 27.54 -13.43
CA GLY A 993 7.59 26.64 -14.13
C GLY A 993 6.17 26.59 -13.55
N LEU A 994 5.76 27.56 -12.73
CA LEU A 994 4.42 27.59 -12.11
C LEU A 994 3.47 28.56 -12.80
N SER A 995 3.70 28.86 -14.07
CA SER A 995 2.90 29.82 -14.83
C SER A 995 1.43 29.43 -14.97
N TYR A 996 1.13 28.12 -14.95
CA TYR A 996 -0.20 27.54 -15.17
C TYR A 996 -1.08 27.47 -13.91
N ILE A 997 -0.50 27.68 -12.72
CA ILE A 997 -1.24 27.56 -11.46
C ILE A 997 -2.18 28.75 -11.32
N LYS A 998 -3.40 28.51 -10.85
CA LYS A 998 -4.34 29.59 -10.53
C LYS A 998 -3.84 30.38 -9.33
N PHE A 999 -3.88 31.70 -9.41
CA PHE A 999 -3.33 32.59 -8.39
C PHE A 999 -3.95 32.39 -6.99
N GLY A 1000 -5.24 32.04 -6.94
CA GLY A 1000 -6.00 31.71 -5.74
C GLY A 1000 -6.14 30.22 -5.43
N GLN A 1001 -5.42 29.34 -6.14
CA GLN A 1001 -5.46 27.89 -5.90
C GLN A 1001 -5.15 27.58 -4.44
N SER A 1002 -5.93 26.69 -3.84
CA SER A 1002 -5.70 26.26 -2.46
C SER A 1002 -4.35 25.56 -2.32
N ALA A 1003 -3.59 25.87 -1.27
CA ALA A 1003 -2.34 25.19 -0.98
C ALA A 1003 -2.51 23.69 -0.71
N THR A 1004 -3.72 23.25 -0.33
CA THR A 1004 -4.03 21.82 -0.11
C THR A 1004 -4.19 21.04 -1.40
N THR A 1005 -4.44 21.71 -2.53
CA THR A 1005 -4.58 21.07 -3.85
C THR A 1005 -3.30 21.16 -4.68
N LEU A 1006 -2.24 21.78 -4.14
CA LEU A 1006 -0.93 21.81 -4.78
C LEU A 1006 -0.20 20.49 -4.55
N SER A 1007 0.47 19.99 -5.59
CA SER A 1007 1.42 18.89 -5.46
C SER A 1007 2.64 19.31 -4.61
N GLY A 1008 3.34 18.34 -4.04
CA GLY A 1008 4.56 18.60 -3.25
C GLY A 1008 5.63 19.37 -4.04
N GLY A 1009 5.78 19.06 -5.34
CA GLY A 1009 6.70 19.76 -6.23
C GLY A 1009 6.29 21.20 -6.52
N GLU A 1010 5.00 21.47 -6.75
CA GLU A 1010 4.49 22.84 -6.91
C GLU A 1010 4.67 23.66 -5.63
N ALA A 1011 4.33 23.06 -4.49
CA ALA A 1011 4.52 23.68 -3.18
C ALA A 1011 5.99 24.03 -2.95
N GLN A 1012 6.90 23.14 -3.28
CA GLN A 1012 8.34 23.36 -3.18
C GLN A 1012 8.82 24.49 -4.10
N ARG A 1013 8.34 24.54 -5.35
CA ARG A 1013 8.74 25.58 -6.32
C ARG A 1013 8.22 26.96 -5.92
N ILE A 1014 7.06 27.07 -5.28
CA ILE A 1014 6.58 28.34 -4.71
C ILE A 1014 7.51 28.81 -3.59
N LYS A 1015 7.95 27.90 -2.71
CA LYS A 1015 8.93 28.22 -1.64
C LYS A 1015 10.27 28.65 -2.23
N LEU A 1016 10.73 27.96 -3.27
CA LEU A 1016 11.93 28.32 -3.99
C LEU A 1016 11.78 29.73 -4.61
N ALA A 1017 10.67 30.01 -5.30
CA ALA A 1017 10.41 31.34 -5.86
C ALA A 1017 10.42 32.44 -4.79
N LYS A 1018 9.86 32.17 -3.60
CA LYS A 1018 9.93 33.10 -2.46
C LYS A 1018 11.36 33.31 -1.96
N ALA A 1019 12.13 32.24 -1.80
CA ALA A 1019 13.52 32.31 -1.35
C ALA A 1019 14.43 33.04 -2.38
N LEU A 1020 14.15 32.87 -3.68
CA LEU A 1020 14.82 33.58 -4.78
C LEU A 1020 14.45 35.07 -4.81
N TYR A 1021 13.21 35.41 -4.48
CA TYR A 1021 12.73 36.79 -4.46
C TYR A 1021 13.41 37.63 -3.38
N ASP A 1022 13.65 37.05 -2.19
CA ASP A 1022 14.28 37.77 -1.07
C ASP A 1022 15.75 38.17 -1.36
N GLY A 1023 16.34 37.65 -2.44
CA GLY A 1023 17.45 38.28 -3.17
C GLY A 1023 18.83 38.29 -2.51
N LYS A 1024 18.98 37.68 -1.33
CA LYS A 1024 20.27 37.57 -0.63
C LYS A 1024 21.05 36.37 -1.15
N THR A 1025 22.15 36.62 -1.84
CA THR A 1025 22.99 35.58 -2.46
C THR A 1025 24.33 35.46 -1.75
N GLU A 1026 24.93 36.58 -1.37
CA GLU A 1026 26.18 36.61 -0.62
C GLU A 1026 26.01 36.11 0.82
N GLY A 1027 26.80 35.10 1.21
CA GLY A 1027 26.72 34.48 2.53
C GLY A 1027 25.41 33.72 2.79
N ALA A 1028 24.68 33.34 1.74
CA ALA A 1028 23.42 32.58 1.86
C ALA A 1028 23.63 31.09 1.54
N ILE A 1029 22.99 30.22 2.33
CA ILE A 1029 22.91 28.77 2.06
C ILE A 1029 21.48 28.42 1.66
N TYR A 1030 21.32 27.76 0.52
CA TYR A 1030 20.06 27.18 0.09
C TYR A 1030 20.12 25.66 0.24
N ILE A 1031 19.22 25.07 1.01
CA ILE A 1031 19.10 23.63 1.19
C ILE A 1031 17.81 23.17 0.51
N LEU A 1032 17.95 22.38 -0.55
CA LEU A 1032 16.85 21.93 -1.42
C LEU A 1032 16.66 20.41 -1.28
N ASP A 1033 15.49 19.99 -0.81
CA ASP A 1033 15.17 18.58 -0.56
C ASP A 1033 14.43 17.95 -1.77
N GLU A 1034 15.16 17.24 -2.64
CA GLU A 1034 14.68 16.63 -3.90
C GLU A 1034 13.89 17.60 -4.80
N PRO A 1035 14.50 18.70 -5.28
CA PRO A 1035 13.78 19.78 -5.95
C PRO A 1035 13.27 19.46 -7.37
N THR A 1036 13.68 18.32 -7.95
CA THR A 1036 13.21 17.82 -9.25
C THR A 1036 11.96 16.95 -9.15
N THR A 1037 11.45 16.77 -7.94
CA THR A 1037 10.31 15.92 -7.64
C THR A 1037 9.07 16.34 -8.44
N GLY A 1038 8.64 15.50 -9.38
CA GLY A 1038 7.50 15.76 -10.28
C GLY A 1038 7.77 16.79 -11.38
N LEU A 1039 9.03 17.00 -11.78
CA LEU A 1039 9.41 17.85 -12.90
C LEU A 1039 9.71 17.02 -14.16
N HIS A 1040 9.27 17.55 -15.30
CA HIS A 1040 9.69 17.07 -16.60
C HIS A 1040 11.16 17.44 -16.84
N ASP A 1041 11.85 16.71 -17.73
CA ASP A 1041 13.27 16.94 -18.05
C ASP A 1041 13.58 18.40 -18.41
N ASN A 1042 12.76 19.00 -19.28
CA ASN A 1042 12.90 20.41 -19.67
C ASN A 1042 12.75 21.40 -18.49
N ASP A 1043 11.93 21.09 -17.49
CA ASP A 1043 11.77 21.94 -16.31
C ASP A 1043 12.89 21.71 -15.28
N THR A 1044 13.44 20.49 -15.25
CA THR A 1044 14.66 20.18 -14.50
C THR A 1044 15.83 21.02 -15.01
N ASP A 1045 15.97 21.17 -16.33
CA ASP A 1045 17.04 21.97 -16.92
C ASP A 1045 16.90 23.48 -16.57
N LYS A 1046 15.67 24.02 -16.55
CA LYS A 1046 15.41 25.39 -16.09
C LYS A 1046 15.76 25.57 -14.62
N LEU A 1047 15.43 24.59 -13.78
CA LEU A 1047 15.77 24.61 -12.36
C LEU A 1047 17.29 24.58 -12.15
N CYS A 1048 18.00 23.73 -12.90
CA CYS A 1048 19.47 23.69 -12.90
C CYS A 1048 20.06 25.06 -13.23
N TYR A 1049 19.55 25.73 -14.26
CA TYR A 1049 19.98 27.07 -14.64
C TYR A 1049 19.82 28.07 -13.49
N ILE A 1050 18.68 28.07 -12.80
CA ILE A 1050 18.42 28.94 -11.64
C ILE A 1050 19.38 28.64 -10.47
N ILE A 1051 19.63 27.36 -10.18
CA ILE A 1051 20.58 26.96 -9.12
C ILE A 1051 22.00 27.43 -9.47
N ARG A 1052 22.41 27.30 -10.73
CA ARG A 1052 23.70 27.80 -11.20
C ARG A 1052 23.81 29.32 -11.16
N GLU A 1053 22.72 30.04 -11.46
CA GLU A 1053 22.67 31.48 -11.31
C GLU A 1053 22.89 31.90 -9.84
N LEU A 1054 22.29 31.17 -8.88
CA LEU A 1054 22.52 31.40 -7.46
C LEU A 1054 23.97 31.19 -7.02
N THR A 1055 24.58 30.06 -7.42
CA THR A 1055 25.97 29.76 -7.04
C THR A 1055 26.94 30.75 -7.69
N SER A 1056 26.69 31.19 -8.93
CA SER A 1056 27.49 32.22 -9.60
C SER A 1056 27.47 33.58 -8.88
N ARG A 1057 26.42 33.84 -8.09
CA ARG A 1057 26.27 35.05 -7.27
C ARG A 1057 26.81 34.89 -5.84
N GLY A 1058 27.51 33.78 -5.56
CA GLY A 1058 28.16 33.54 -4.27
C GLY A 1058 27.29 32.84 -3.22
N ALA A 1059 26.14 32.26 -3.61
CA ALA A 1059 25.36 31.41 -2.72
C ALA A 1059 25.90 29.98 -2.67
N THR A 1060 25.75 29.32 -1.52
CA THR A 1060 26.00 27.87 -1.40
C THR A 1060 24.69 27.12 -1.56
N VAL A 1061 24.65 26.10 -2.42
CA VAL A 1061 23.42 25.32 -2.64
C VAL A 1061 23.68 23.85 -2.32
N VAL A 1062 23.00 23.33 -1.30
CA VAL A 1062 23.02 21.91 -0.91
C VAL A 1062 21.73 21.25 -1.40
N VAL A 1063 21.84 20.27 -2.27
CA VAL A 1063 20.71 19.57 -2.88
C VAL A 1063 20.72 18.12 -2.45
N ILE A 1064 19.60 17.61 -1.94
CA ILE A 1064 19.40 16.17 -1.75
C ILE A 1064 18.78 15.63 -3.03
N GLU A 1065 19.42 14.69 -3.72
CA GLU A 1065 18.93 14.21 -5.01
C GLU A 1065 19.37 12.79 -5.40
N HIS A 1066 18.61 12.24 -6.33
CA HIS A 1066 18.72 10.98 -7.04
C HIS A 1066 18.72 11.15 -8.57
N ASN A 1067 18.28 12.28 -9.13
CA ASN A 1067 18.27 12.50 -10.58
C ASN A 1067 19.68 12.68 -11.14
N PRO A 1068 20.13 11.82 -12.08
CA PRO A 1068 21.45 11.94 -12.69
C PRO A 1068 21.73 13.30 -13.35
N ARG A 1069 20.70 13.99 -13.87
CA ARG A 1069 20.86 15.31 -14.51
C ARG A 1069 21.35 16.38 -13.53
N ILE A 1070 20.77 16.43 -12.33
CA ILE A 1070 21.20 17.35 -11.26
C ILE A 1070 22.55 16.94 -10.71
N ILE A 1071 22.74 15.65 -10.46
CA ILE A 1071 23.98 15.11 -9.89
C ILE A 1071 25.17 15.44 -10.79
N ARG A 1072 25.04 15.25 -12.11
CA ARG A 1072 26.10 15.61 -13.09
C ARG A 1072 26.42 17.10 -13.12
N GLN A 1073 25.50 17.95 -12.68
CA GLN A 1073 25.71 19.39 -12.57
C GLN A 1073 26.17 19.82 -11.19
N ALA A 1074 26.38 18.92 -10.23
CA ALA A 1074 26.97 19.31 -8.96
C ALA A 1074 28.48 19.57 -9.10
N ASP A 1075 29.03 20.42 -8.24
CA ASP A 1075 30.47 20.62 -8.14
C ASP A 1075 31.08 19.62 -7.14
N TYR A 1076 30.31 19.25 -6.11
CA TYR A 1076 30.74 18.36 -5.03
C TYR A 1076 29.65 17.35 -4.68
N ILE A 1077 30.04 16.11 -4.37
CA ILE A 1077 29.13 15.03 -3.97
C ILE A 1077 29.43 14.56 -2.55
N ILE A 1078 28.37 14.26 -1.81
CA ILE A 1078 28.37 13.48 -0.56
C ILE A 1078 27.47 12.27 -0.77
N GLU A 1079 28.02 11.05 -0.73
CA GLU A 1079 27.30 9.80 -0.97
C GLU A 1079 27.16 8.97 0.31
N LEU A 1080 25.92 8.64 0.66
CA LEU A 1080 25.56 7.84 1.84
C LEU A 1080 25.04 6.44 1.47
N GLY A 1081 25.44 5.42 2.22
CA GLY A 1081 25.00 4.04 2.00
C GLY A 1081 25.70 3.05 2.94
N PRO A 1082 26.01 1.81 2.49
CA PRO A 1082 25.69 1.20 1.19
C PRO A 1082 24.22 0.82 1.00
N GLU A 1083 23.50 0.58 2.09
CA GLU A 1083 22.09 0.22 2.09
C GLU A 1083 21.27 1.22 2.93
N GLY A 1084 19.97 0.95 3.12
CA GLY A 1084 19.09 1.71 4.00
C GLY A 1084 19.00 1.15 5.44
N GLY A 1085 18.47 1.94 6.37
CA GLY A 1085 18.19 1.49 7.73
C GLY A 1085 19.46 1.28 8.57
N GLU A 1086 19.51 0.19 9.35
CA GLU A 1086 20.65 -0.08 10.26
C GLU A 1086 21.98 -0.33 9.53
N ASN A 1087 21.91 -0.83 8.30
CA ASN A 1087 23.05 -1.09 7.40
C ASN A 1087 23.43 0.14 6.55
N GLY A 1088 22.72 1.26 6.74
CA GLY A 1088 23.04 2.55 6.14
C GLY A 1088 23.74 3.50 7.12
N GLY A 1089 23.85 4.76 6.74
CA GLY A 1089 24.40 5.82 7.57
C GLY A 1089 25.93 5.93 7.52
N PHE A 1090 26.59 5.22 6.61
CA PHE A 1090 28.01 5.39 6.33
C PHE A 1090 28.22 6.40 5.20
N LEU A 1091 29.29 7.18 5.31
CA LEU A 1091 29.80 7.98 4.22
C LEU A 1091 30.59 7.07 3.28
N LEU A 1092 30.07 6.83 2.08
CA LEU A 1092 30.75 5.98 1.08
C LEU A 1092 31.82 6.78 0.35
N ARG A 1093 31.47 7.98 -0.07
CA ARG A 1093 32.34 8.87 -0.81
C ARG A 1093 31.98 10.32 -0.55
N GLU A 1094 33.01 11.16 -0.51
CA GLU A 1094 32.89 12.60 -0.51
C GLU A 1094 33.95 13.17 -1.46
N GLY A 1095 33.60 14.15 -2.30
CA GLY A 1095 34.61 14.82 -3.14
C GLY A 1095 34.06 15.60 -4.32
N TRP A 1096 34.97 16.26 -5.04
CA TRP A 1096 34.68 16.97 -6.29
C TRP A 1096 34.33 15.99 -7.42
N LEU A 1097 33.45 16.44 -8.31
CA LEU A 1097 32.99 15.70 -9.49
C LEU A 1097 33.86 15.90 -10.73
#